data_AF-A0A0C3PQG8-F1
#
_entry.id   AF-A0A0C3PQG8-F1
#
_cell.length_a   1.000
_cell.length_b   1.000
_cell.length_c   1.000
_cell.angle_alpha   90.00
_cell.angle_beta   90.00
_cell.angle_gamma   90.00
#
_symmetry.space_group_name_H-M   'P 1'
#
loop_
_entity.id
_entity.type
_entity.pdbx_description
1 polymer ?
#
loop_
_entity_poly.entity_id
_entity_poly.type
_entity_poly.pdbx_seq_one_letter_code
_entity_poly.pdbx_strand_id
1 'polypeptide(L)'
;MPNEHNPTDTIRASGCEDHASGVQLSANTTRRLEKLARWRIDPSLIKFPKDAPTFKGGYAVVSRGLLVSSSDQTRNKPMESNVGTLTTNNRTANGDRNSQRREAEGGDHEVRPKDRVAAAGQEQESDGETSASQKAVAVKKMKIDAESDVVKVLGLTLREAEFLVNLSHENVIKLEGFVEDVSKEVIWLVFPWEENGNLKDFIASADWEIPERIWLIDDVARGVEYLHSRTPPICHGDLKSINILVNGECRAVITDFGSAHHPAARDPNKKRERPIEEPQSAPSLEATHCPSTNTITLTCKHYTVRWAAPELLEEDESSLASDIWALGWVAYEVMTNYIPFHDVKEPKVIDRIVRGDLPSVSNDTRMMLMQALCSLVGQCWSVDPSKRPAAKDCRESMEWMPMIAPNPIRTQDATGFVDRSAELLMKLGYMYGRQSDYPNASKYYAEALGVYIELANRKGKANALNELAQIHRLQQDYSQAVKFYTEAIKVYTEIGDRHGRADALWGLAEVHRLRKEYSQAVAIYTECLQIRTEIGDRYGRANALWGLADVHRLRNEYSQAIAFYTECRQIRTEIGDRYGRAFALCGLAEVHRVRKEYSQAVAFYTECLQIQTEIGDRNGRASTLQGLADVHRVRNEDSQAVAFYTECLQIRTEIGGRHGRASALSGLAEVHRLQKDYSQAMTFFSDALTISTDIGDRYWRAAALQGIADTHRDKDDRSSAIHHYEQAAEIFKQIGDTHREAYPSMQAAKLRRLMEQMVAT
;
A
#
# COMPACT_ATOMS: atom_id res chain seq x y z
N MET A 1 19.14 87.62 46.93
CA MET A 1 20.20 88.49 46.36
C MET A 1 20.75 87.78 45.13
N PRO A 2 20.96 88.51 44.03
CA PRO A 2 20.11 88.32 42.84
C PRO A 2 20.92 87.86 41.59
N ASN A 3 20.40 87.60 40.39
CA ASN A 3 19.36 88.19 39.52
C ASN A 3 18.56 87.07 38.79
N GLU A 4 17.30 87.22 38.34
CA GLU A 4 16.75 88.02 37.21
C GLU A 4 17.29 87.61 35.82
N HIS A 5 16.49 87.47 34.73
CA HIS A 5 15.12 87.96 34.45
C HIS A 5 14.34 87.05 33.45
N ASN A 6 13.05 87.36 33.20
CA ASN A 6 12.07 86.71 32.28
C ASN A 6 12.14 87.33 30.85
N PRO A 7 11.23 87.11 29.84
CA PRO A 7 10.00 86.29 29.73
C PRO A 7 10.09 85.27 28.53
N THR A 8 9.10 84.77 27.76
CA THR A 8 7.68 85.15 27.46
C THR A 8 6.86 83.96 26.85
N ASP A 9 5.56 84.16 26.65
CA ASP A 9 4.50 83.21 26.27
C ASP A 9 4.39 82.80 24.78
N THR A 10 3.75 81.64 24.50
CA THR A 10 2.41 81.64 23.85
C THR A 10 1.61 80.34 23.99
N ILE A 11 0.53 80.42 24.77
CA ILE A 11 -0.81 79.81 24.60
C ILE A 11 -0.95 78.58 23.67
N ARG A 12 -1.35 77.43 24.25
CA ARG A 12 -2.52 76.68 23.76
C ARG A 12 -3.25 75.99 24.90
N ALA A 13 -4.58 76.07 24.88
CA ALA A 13 -5.46 75.55 25.93
C ALA A 13 -6.34 74.41 25.37
N SER A 14 -6.87 73.57 26.28
CA SER A 14 -7.93 72.55 26.09
C SER A 14 -7.69 71.47 25.02
N GLY A 15 -8.03 70.20 25.27
CA GLY A 15 -8.67 69.60 26.44
C GLY A 15 -9.44 68.34 26.06
N CYS A 16 -10.10 67.71 27.05
CA CYS A 16 -10.74 66.39 27.00
C CYS A 16 -9.77 65.20 26.91
N GLU A 17 -9.96 64.25 27.82
CA GLU A 17 -9.30 62.96 27.86
C GLU A 17 -10.10 61.96 27.00
N ASP A 18 -9.47 61.32 26.01
CA ASP A 18 -10.00 60.08 25.44
C ASP A 18 -9.47 58.90 26.25
N HIS A 19 -10.32 58.30 27.08
CA HIS A 19 -10.01 57.06 27.80
C HIS A 19 -10.04 55.83 26.87
N ALA A 20 -9.11 55.81 25.92
CA ALA A 20 -8.85 54.64 25.09
C ALA A 20 -8.09 53.57 25.91
N SER A 21 -8.83 52.70 26.61
CA SER A 21 -8.30 51.52 27.29
C SER A 21 -7.89 50.41 26.31
N GLY A 22 -6.98 50.73 25.38
CA GLY A 22 -6.51 49.82 24.35
C GLY A 22 -5.59 48.74 24.92
N VAL A 23 -5.91 47.47 24.65
CA VAL A 23 -5.07 46.30 24.99
C VAL A 23 -3.68 46.46 24.36
N GLN A 24 -2.67 46.75 25.19
CA GLN A 24 -1.35 47.12 24.72
C GLN A 24 -0.55 45.89 24.24
N LEU A 25 -0.53 45.66 22.93
CA LEU A 25 0.20 44.54 22.32
C LEU A 25 1.71 44.68 22.47
N SER A 26 2.38 43.54 22.73
CA SER A 26 3.84 43.49 22.74
C SER A 26 4.42 43.72 21.33
N ALA A 27 5.60 44.34 21.24
CA ALA A 27 6.29 44.56 19.96
C ALA A 27 6.55 43.27 19.16
N ASN A 28 6.70 42.13 19.85
CA ASN A 28 6.80 40.81 19.20
C ASN A 28 5.45 40.42 18.55
N THR A 29 4.33 40.62 19.24
CA THR A 29 2.98 40.37 18.72
C THR A 29 2.71 41.23 17.48
N THR A 30 3.03 42.52 17.53
CA THR A 30 2.90 43.44 16.39
C THR A 30 3.73 42.98 15.19
N ARG A 31 4.98 42.59 15.41
CA ARG A 31 5.86 42.07 14.34
C ARG A 31 5.36 40.75 13.71
N ARG A 32 4.65 39.90 14.47
CA ARG A 32 3.99 38.69 13.94
C ARG A 32 2.75 39.04 13.12
N LEU A 33 1.96 40.01 13.58
CA LEU A 33 0.81 40.56 12.84
C LEU A 33 1.21 41.23 11.51
N GLU A 34 2.36 41.91 11.46
CA GLU A 34 2.94 42.50 10.25
C GLU A 34 3.30 41.46 9.19
N LYS A 35 3.97 40.36 9.59
CA LYS A 35 4.27 39.24 8.66
C LYS A 35 3.00 38.69 8.01
N LEU A 36 1.92 38.60 8.79
CA LEU A 36 0.63 38.05 8.34
C LEU A 36 -0.26 39.08 7.63
N ALA A 37 0.19 40.34 7.47
CA ALA A 37 -0.64 41.42 6.94
C ALA A 37 -1.25 41.14 5.55
N ARG A 38 -0.54 40.43 4.67
CA ARG A 38 -1.04 40.05 3.33
C ARG A 38 -2.14 38.98 3.32
N TRP A 39 -2.46 38.39 4.48
CA TRP A 39 -3.57 37.44 4.67
C TRP A 39 -4.70 38.03 5.52
N ARG A 40 -4.65 39.32 5.88
CA ARG A 40 -5.74 40.00 6.57
C ARG A 40 -6.97 40.09 5.67
N ILE A 41 -8.10 39.59 6.15
CA ILE A 41 -9.41 39.72 5.53
C ILE A 41 -10.20 40.76 6.34
N ASP A 42 -10.83 41.71 5.64
CA ASP A 42 -11.80 42.61 6.26
C ASP A 42 -13.06 41.81 6.66
N PRO A 43 -13.51 41.84 7.93
CA PRO A 43 -14.64 41.04 8.39
C PRO A 43 -15.94 41.29 7.60
N SER A 44 -16.12 42.46 6.99
CA SER A 44 -17.29 42.79 6.16
C SER A 44 -17.37 42.00 4.84
N LEU A 45 -16.24 41.43 4.37
CA LEU A 45 -16.18 40.55 3.19
C LEU A 45 -16.71 39.14 3.47
N ILE A 46 -16.94 38.78 4.75
CA ILE A 46 -17.44 37.46 5.15
C ILE A 46 -18.91 37.56 5.54
N LYS A 47 -19.80 37.06 4.67
CA LYS A 47 -21.24 36.98 4.94
C LYS A 47 -21.56 35.64 5.63
N PHE A 48 -22.28 35.68 6.74
CA PHE A 48 -22.78 34.48 7.43
C PHE A 48 -24.27 34.29 7.11
N PRO A 49 -24.67 33.21 6.39
CA PRO A 49 -26.08 32.85 6.23
C PRO A 49 -26.77 32.62 7.58
N LYS A 50 -28.07 32.94 7.69
CA LYS A 50 -28.84 32.81 8.95
C LYS A 50 -28.84 31.39 9.50
N ASP A 51 -28.97 30.41 8.60
CA ASP A 51 -29.07 28.98 8.91
C ASP A 51 -27.74 28.25 8.65
N ALA A 52 -26.61 28.97 8.71
CA ALA A 52 -25.29 28.39 8.48
C ALA A 52 -24.93 27.36 9.58
N PRO A 53 -24.41 26.18 9.23
CA PRO A 53 -23.94 25.22 10.22
C PRO A 53 -22.81 25.81 11.07
N THR A 54 -22.89 25.56 12.38
CA THR A 54 -21.89 25.97 13.36
C THR A 54 -21.50 24.80 14.26
N PHE A 55 -20.19 24.64 14.48
CA PHE A 55 -19.61 23.58 15.30
C PHE A 55 -18.87 24.20 16.48
N LYS A 56 -19.12 23.72 17.70
CA LYS A 56 -18.50 24.25 18.93
C LYS A 56 -17.45 23.27 19.44
N GLY A 57 -16.18 23.67 19.40
CA GLY A 57 -15.08 22.97 20.08
C GLY A 57 -14.82 23.55 21.48
N GLY A 58 -13.73 23.10 22.12
CA GLY A 58 -13.24 23.62 23.40
C GLY A 58 -12.90 25.11 23.31
N TYR A 59 -11.88 25.47 22.54
CA TYR A 59 -11.38 26.87 22.44
C TYR A 59 -11.96 27.70 21.27
N ALA A 60 -12.79 27.13 20.41
CA ALA A 60 -13.26 27.80 19.20
C ALA A 60 -14.69 27.40 18.78
N VAL A 61 -15.30 28.23 17.93
CA VAL A 61 -16.54 27.94 17.21
C VAL A 61 -16.29 28.10 15.70
N VAL A 62 -16.46 27.03 14.95
CA VAL A 62 -16.36 27.06 13.48
C VAL A 62 -17.74 27.43 12.92
N SER A 63 -17.80 28.37 11.97
CA SER A 63 -19.02 28.76 11.25
C SER A 63 -18.81 28.70 9.74
N ARG A 64 -19.79 28.20 8.97
CA ARG A 64 -19.80 28.37 7.50
C ARG A 64 -20.06 29.83 7.15
N GLY A 65 -19.25 30.40 6.25
CA GLY A 65 -19.41 31.75 5.71
C GLY A 65 -19.21 31.78 4.20
N LEU A 66 -19.51 32.92 3.60
CA LEU A 66 -19.33 33.23 2.19
C LEU A 66 -18.38 34.43 2.09
N LEU A 67 -17.15 34.18 1.64
CA LEU A 67 -16.14 35.20 1.38
C LEU A 67 -16.37 35.80 -0.01
N VAL A 68 -16.60 37.12 -0.06
CA VAL A 68 -16.82 37.87 -1.30
C VAL A 68 -15.48 38.32 -1.88
N SER A 69 -15.15 37.93 -3.12
CA SER A 69 -13.96 38.44 -3.80
C SER A 69 -14.09 39.93 -4.14
N SER A 70 -13.23 40.80 -3.61
CA SER A 70 -13.12 42.18 -4.10
C SER A 70 -12.24 42.25 -5.36
N SER A 71 -12.65 43.06 -6.33
CA SER A 71 -12.02 43.12 -7.66
C SER A 71 -10.60 43.72 -7.67
N ASP A 72 -10.19 44.43 -6.61
CA ASP A 72 -8.91 45.14 -6.54
C ASP A 72 -7.72 44.32 -6.01
N GLN A 73 -7.94 43.19 -5.32
CA GLN A 73 -6.83 42.40 -4.76
C GLN A 73 -5.99 41.65 -5.81
N THR A 74 -6.40 41.64 -7.09
CA THR A 74 -5.70 40.93 -8.17
C THR A 74 -4.45 41.66 -8.69
N ARG A 75 -4.30 42.96 -8.45
CA ARG A 75 -3.19 43.77 -9.01
C ARG A 75 -1.82 43.58 -8.35
N ASN A 76 -1.73 42.93 -7.19
CA ASN A 76 -0.46 42.71 -6.47
C ASN A 76 -0.14 41.22 -6.22
N LYS A 77 -0.57 40.33 -7.13
CA LYS A 77 0.10 39.03 -7.29
C LYS A 77 1.31 39.20 -8.22
N PRO A 78 2.50 38.68 -7.88
CA PRO A 78 3.56 38.49 -8.87
C PRO A 78 3.07 37.59 -10.01
N MET A 79 3.61 37.79 -11.21
CA MET A 79 3.49 36.77 -12.26
C MET A 79 4.05 35.44 -11.77
N GLU A 80 3.44 34.33 -12.18
CA GLU A 80 4.04 33.01 -12.05
C GLU A 80 5.37 33.01 -12.83
N SER A 81 6.49 32.86 -12.12
CA SER A 81 7.77 32.65 -12.75
C SER A 81 7.77 31.26 -13.38
N ASN A 82 7.66 31.18 -14.71
CA ASN A 82 7.91 29.95 -15.47
C ASN A 82 9.35 29.47 -15.23
N VAL A 83 9.52 28.63 -14.21
CA VAL A 83 10.73 27.86 -13.94
C VAL A 83 10.46 26.46 -14.44
N GLY A 84 11.18 26.08 -15.50
CA GLY A 84 10.75 25.01 -16.39
C GLY A 84 10.86 23.60 -15.82
N THR A 85 10.02 22.73 -16.36
CA THR A 85 10.19 21.27 -16.35
C THR A 85 11.57 20.89 -16.90
N LEU A 86 12.53 20.59 -16.03
CA LEU A 86 13.80 19.95 -16.41
C LEU A 86 14.20 18.87 -15.41
N THR A 87 13.78 17.65 -15.76
CA THR A 87 14.46 16.36 -15.60
C THR A 87 15.85 16.39 -14.96
N THR A 88 16.05 15.53 -13.96
CA THR A 88 17.36 15.19 -13.39
C THR A 88 18.33 14.67 -14.45
N ASN A 89 19.41 15.40 -14.72
CA ASN A 89 20.53 14.91 -15.53
C ASN A 89 21.35 13.88 -14.75
N ASN A 90 21.56 12.70 -15.34
CA ASN A 90 22.66 11.81 -14.97
C ASN A 90 23.82 11.99 -15.97
N ARG A 91 25.06 11.98 -15.49
CA ARG A 91 26.26 12.29 -16.31
C ARG A 91 26.81 11.05 -17.01
N THR A 92 27.13 11.19 -18.29
CA THR A 92 28.42 10.76 -18.89
C THR A 92 28.73 11.66 -20.10
N ALA A 93 29.99 11.70 -20.54
CA ALA A 93 30.47 12.68 -21.51
C ALA A 93 31.15 12.04 -22.73
N ASN A 94 31.01 12.70 -23.89
CA ASN A 94 31.99 12.91 -24.98
C ASN A 94 31.30 12.93 -26.35
N GLY A 95 31.93 13.56 -27.36
CA GLY A 95 31.60 13.33 -28.77
C GLY A 95 31.15 14.56 -29.56
N ASP A 96 32.10 15.16 -30.26
CA ASP A 96 32.03 16.14 -31.34
C ASP A 96 30.71 16.46 -32.10
N ARG A 97 30.50 17.77 -32.26
CA ARG A 97 30.37 18.48 -33.55
C ARG A 97 29.80 17.69 -34.74
N ASN A 98 28.61 18.09 -35.18
CA ASN A 98 28.55 19.01 -36.34
C ASN A 98 27.18 19.67 -36.48
N SER A 99 27.15 20.80 -37.19
CA SER A 99 25.93 21.53 -37.54
C SER A 99 25.80 21.62 -39.05
N GLN A 100 24.59 21.39 -39.59
CA GLN A 100 24.28 21.81 -40.95
C GLN A 100 22.82 22.27 -41.11
N ARG A 101 22.71 23.27 -41.97
CA ARG A 101 21.59 24.18 -42.26
C ARG A 101 20.40 23.48 -42.94
N ARG A 102 19.20 24.06 -42.72
CA ARG A 102 18.10 24.35 -43.70
C ARG A 102 17.58 23.11 -44.50
N GLU A 103 16.40 23.09 -45.11
CA GLU A 103 15.56 24.11 -45.74
C GLU A 103 14.07 23.93 -45.39
N ALA A 104 13.17 24.68 -46.03
CA ALA A 104 11.73 24.66 -45.77
C ALA A 104 10.94 24.97 -47.05
N GLU A 105 9.87 24.21 -47.32
CA GLU A 105 8.91 24.53 -48.39
C GLU A 105 7.56 23.79 -48.22
N GLY A 106 6.45 24.51 -48.45
CA GLY A 106 5.10 24.13 -48.94
C GLY A 106 4.30 22.91 -48.39
N GLY A 107 2.96 23.02 -48.33
CA GLY A 107 2.10 21.81 -48.43
C GLY A 107 0.76 21.70 -47.67
N ASP A 108 -0.01 22.77 -47.51
CA ASP A 108 -1.50 22.84 -47.55
C ASP A 108 -2.46 21.71 -47.06
N HIS A 109 -3.51 22.15 -46.32
CA HIS A 109 -4.90 21.63 -46.25
C HIS A 109 -5.17 20.17 -45.75
N GLU A 110 -5.69 19.99 -44.52
CA GLU A 110 -7.13 19.83 -44.15
C GLU A 110 -7.56 18.32 -44.08
N VAL A 111 -8.55 17.83 -43.30
CA VAL A 111 -9.60 18.39 -42.43
C VAL A 111 -9.67 17.56 -41.11
N ARG A 112 -10.17 18.14 -40.00
CA ARG A 112 -10.79 17.37 -38.89
C ARG A 112 -12.20 17.90 -38.59
N PRO A 113 -13.24 17.06 -38.53
CA PRO A 113 -14.58 17.51 -38.13
C PRO A 113 -14.66 17.78 -36.62
N LYS A 114 -15.49 18.76 -36.26
CA LYS A 114 -16.11 18.89 -34.93
C LYS A 114 -17.52 18.35 -35.03
N ASP A 115 -18.09 17.85 -33.93
CA ASP A 115 -19.53 17.84 -33.75
C ASP A 115 -19.94 18.14 -32.30
N ARG A 116 -21.17 18.65 -32.13
CA ARG A 116 -21.78 19.09 -30.86
C ARG A 116 -23.23 18.61 -30.79
N VAL A 117 -23.62 17.99 -29.67
CA VAL A 117 -25.01 17.99 -29.15
C VAL A 117 -24.90 17.97 -27.62
N ALA A 118 -25.45 18.85 -26.76
CA ALA A 118 -26.46 19.93 -26.82
C ALA A 118 -27.89 19.58 -26.36
N ALA A 119 -28.16 19.80 -25.08
CA ALA A 119 -29.46 20.11 -24.47
C ALA A 119 -29.19 20.93 -23.18
N ALA A 120 -29.86 21.99 -22.74
CA ALA A 120 -31.07 22.76 -23.08
C ALA A 120 -31.97 22.83 -21.83
N GLY A 121 -32.09 24.01 -21.19
CA GLY A 121 -32.70 24.12 -19.86
C GLY A 121 -32.92 25.55 -19.32
N GLN A 122 -33.56 26.41 -20.12
CA GLN A 122 -34.22 27.67 -19.74
C GLN A 122 -33.44 28.73 -18.93
N GLU A 123 -33.14 29.85 -19.58
CA GLU A 123 -32.86 31.14 -18.94
C GLU A 123 -34.17 31.91 -18.67
N GLN A 124 -34.23 32.69 -17.58
CA GLN A 124 -35.14 33.82 -17.42
C GLN A 124 -34.31 35.06 -17.07
N GLU A 125 -34.65 36.20 -17.66
CA GLU A 125 -33.92 37.46 -17.48
C GLU A 125 -34.27 38.14 -16.16
N SER A 126 -33.25 38.56 -15.39
CA SER A 126 -33.36 39.68 -14.46
C SER A 126 -31.99 40.30 -14.18
N ASP A 127 -31.87 41.59 -14.49
CA ASP A 127 -30.95 42.61 -13.97
C ASP A 127 -29.43 42.32 -13.86
N GLY A 128 -28.64 43.21 -14.48
CA GLY A 128 -27.19 43.14 -14.48
C GLY A 128 -26.52 43.67 -13.22
N GLU A 129 -26.28 42.80 -12.23
CA GLU A 129 -25.19 42.99 -11.27
C GLU A 129 -23.95 42.18 -11.69
N THR A 130 -22.76 42.77 -11.56
CA THR A 130 -21.49 42.04 -11.72
C THR A 130 -21.31 41.09 -10.54
N SER A 131 -21.65 39.81 -10.72
CA SER A 131 -21.62 38.82 -9.66
C SER A 131 -20.20 38.56 -9.13
N ALA A 132 -19.86 39.22 -8.03
CA ALA A 132 -18.64 38.92 -7.27
C ALA A 132 -18.67 37.45 -6.83
N SER A 133 -17.64 36.67 -7.17
CA SER A 133 -17.63 35.25 -6.86
C SER A 133 -17.52 35.04 -5.36
N GLN A 134 -18.48 34.29 -4.82
CA GLN A 134 -18.59 34.00 -3.39
C GLN A 134 -17.99 32.62 -3.13
N LYS A 135 -16.97 32.56 -2.27
CA LYS A 135 -16.31 31.32 -1.88
C LYS A 135 -16.84 30.86 -0.52
N ALA A 136 -17.27 29.60 -0.43
CA ALA A 136 -17.60 28.99 0.86
C ALA A 136 -16.31 28.83 1.72
N VAL A 137 -16.38 29.30 2.96
CA VAL A 137 -15.25 29.30 3.90
C VAL A 137 -15.66 28.80 5.28
N ALA A 138 -14.77 28.09 5.96
CA ALA A 138 -14.88 27.76 7.37
C ALA A 138 -14.16 28.83 8.19
N VAL A 139 -14.90 29.49 9.09
CA VAL A 139 -14.36 30.54 9.96
C VAL A 139 -14.22 30.00 11.38
N LYS A 140 -12.99 29.70 11.79
CA LYS A 140 -12.62 29.26 13.15
C LYS A 140 -12.53 30.50 14.04
N LYS A 141 -13.62 30.81 14.74
CA LYS A 141 -13.74 31.95 15.67
C LYS A 141 -13.23 31.51 17.04
N MET A 142 -12.17 32.13 17.54
CA MET A 142 -11.63 31.77 18.86
C MET A 142 -12.56 32.27 19.97
N LYS A 143 -12.65 31.52 21.08
CA LYS A 143 -13.31 31.98 22.31
C LYS A 143 -12.35 32.81 23.13
N ILE A 144 -12.90 33.78 23.83
CA ILE A 144 -12.21 34.67 24.77
C ILE A 144 -13.15 34.76 25.96
N ASP A 145 -12.79 34.11 27.07
CA ASP A 145 -13.65 34.01 28.26
C ASP A 145 -13.42 35.18 29.24
N ALA A 146 -12.33 35.94 29.04
CA ALA A 146 -12.02 37.19 29.73
C ALA A 146 -11.11 38.08 28.87
N GLU A 147 -11.25 39.40 28.99
CA GLU A 147 -10.47 40.43 28.26
C GLU A 147 -8.94 40.26 28.44
N SER A 148 -8.51 39.71 29.59
CA SER A 148 -7.10 39.38 29.88
C SER A 148 -6.53 38.27 28.99
N ASP A 149 -7.35 37.36 28.48
CA ASP A 149 -6.92 36.25 27.63
C ASP A 149 -6.76 36.63 26.15
N VAL A 150 -7.27 37.80 25.72
CA VAL A 150 -7.20 38.26 24.31
C VAL A 150 -5.78 38.16 23.74
N VAL A 151 -4.76 38.61 24.49
CA VAL A 151 -3.35 38.60 24.06
C VAL A 151 -2.79 37.18 23.96
N LYS A 152 -3.24 36.26 24.82
CA LYS A 152 -2.84 34.84 24.85
C LYS A 152 -3.49 34.07 23.70
N VAL A 153 -4.80 34.25 23.50
CA VAL A 153 -5.57 33.68 22.37
C VAL A 153 -5.01 34.18 21.03
N LEU A 154 -4.68 35.47 20.93
CA LEU A 154 -4.00 36.03 19.77
C LEU A 154 -2.61 35.40 19.57
N GLY A 155 -1.81 35.29 20.64
CA GLY A 155 -0.47 34.70 20.60
C GLY A 155 -0.44 33.25 20.10
N LEU A 156 -1.46 32.45 20.46
CA LEU A 156 -1.68 31.09 19.97
C LEU A 156 -2.21 31.07 18.53
N THR A 157 -3.21 31.88 18.20
CA THR A 157 -3.79 31.97 16.84
C THR A 157 -2.74 32.35 15.80
N LEU A 158 -1.87 33.30 16.13
CA LEU A 158 -0.75 33.70 15.29
C LEU A 158 0.28 32.57 15.10
N ARG A 159 0.37 31.59 16.02
CA ARG A 159 1.27 30.43 15.89
C ARG A 159 0.71 29.44 14.87
N GLU A 160 -0.57 29.09 15.00
CA GLU A 160 -1.28 28.24 14.03
C GLU A 160 -1.19 28.86 12.61
N ALA A 161 -1.45 30.16 12.49
CA ALA A 161 -1.33 30.88 11.22
C ALA A 161 0.11 30.89 10.67
N GLU A 162 1.14 31.15 11.49
CA GLU A 162 2.54 31.21 11.05
C GLU A 162 3.07 29.89 10.45
N PHE A 163 2.53 28.73 10.86
CA PHE A 163 2.78 27.46 10.17
C PHE A 163 2.07 27.44 8.82
N LEU A 164 0.73 27.55 8.83
CA LEU A 164 -0.12 27.37 7.65
C LEU A 164 0.26 28.27 6.46
N VAL A 165 0.69 29.50 6.70
CA VAL A 165 1.03 30.45 5.61
C VAL A 165 2.21 30.05 4.73
N ASN A 166 3.01 29.07 5.16
CA ASN A 166 4.15 28.54 4.40
C ASN A 166 3.91 27.11 3.87
N LEU A 167 2.69 26.57 4.04
CA LEU A 167 2.31 25.22 3.60
C LEU A 167 1.43 25.28 2.36
N SER A 168 1.67 24.33 1.45
CA SER A 168 0.94 24.18 0.19
C SER A 168 1.11 22.73 -0.27
N HIS A 169 0.09 21.91 0.00
CA HIS A 169 0.03 20.48 -0.33
C HIS A 169 -1.44 20.07 -0.50
N GLU A 170 -1.71 19.04 -1.30
CA GLU A 170 -3.09 18.56 -1.52
C GLU A 170 -3.75 18.03 -0.24
N ASN A 171 -2.98 17.41 0.65
CA ASN A 171 -3.47 16.82 1.90
C ASN A 171 -3.24 17.70 3.16
N VAL A 172 -3.03 19.01 3.01
CA VAL A 172 -2.85 19.94 4.15
C VAL A 172 -3.74 21.15 3.96
N ILE A 173 -4.51 21.52 4.98
CA ILE A 173 -5.46 22.63 4.89
C ILE A 173 -4.73 23.95 4.59
N LYS A 174 -5.30 24.73 3.69
CA LYS A 174 -4.77 26.04 3.32
C LYS A 174 -5.41 27.13 4.18
N LEU A 175 -4.60 28.06 4.68
CA LEU A 175 -5.13 29.31 5.24
C LEU A 175 -5.54 30.24 4.08
N GLU A 176 -6.82 30.56 3.99
CA GLU A 176 -7.33 31.57 3.05
C GLU A 176 -7.11 32.98 3.60
N GLY A 177 -7.24 33.15 4.91
CA GLY A 177 -6.85 34.37 5.59
C GLY A 177 -7.13 34.38 7.09
N PHE A 178 -7.02 35.57 7.67
CA PHE A 178 -7.05 35.83 9.11
C PHE A 178 -7.78 37.15 9.36
N VAL A 179 -8.59 37.20 10.40
CA VAL A 179 -9.33 38.40 10.81
C VAL A 179 -8.96 38.72 12.26
N GLU A 180 -8.57 39.97 12.51
CA GLU A 180 -8.39 40.49 13.87
C GLU A 180 -9.02 41.87 14.01
N ASP A 181 -9.67 42.07 15.15
CA ASP A 181 -9.91 43.37 15.75
C ASP A 181 -9.83 43.18 17.27
N VAL A 182 -8.64 43.41 17.82
CA VAL A 182 -8.36 43.29 19.26
C VAL A 182 -9.28 44.19 20.11
N SER A 183 -9.76 45.32 19.55
CA SER A 183 -10.68 46.23 20.26
C SER A 183 -12.12 45.73 20.35
N LYS A 184 -12.46 44.65 19.64
CA LYS A 184 -13.80 44.02 19.62
C LYS A 184 -13.75 42.53 19.96
N GLU A 185 -12.64 42.05 20.52
CA GLU A 185 -12.40 40.64 20.85
C GLU A 185 -12.53 39.70 19.63
N VAL A 186 -12.33 40.22 18.40
CA VAL A 186 -12.44 39.45 17.15
C VAL A 186 -11.08 38.84 16.82
N ILE A 187 -10.99 37.50 16.87
CA ILE A 187 -9.82 36.74 16.43
C ILE A 187 -10.31 35.49 15.67
N TRP A 188 -10.22 35.49 14.33
CA TRP A 188 -10.69 34.38 13.49
C TRP A 188 -9.60 33.91 12.50
N LEU A 189 -9.55 32.60 12.25
CA LEU A 189 -8.87 32.01 11.08
C LEU A 189 -9.89 31.60 10.02
N VAL A 190 -9.54 31.76 8.75
CA VAL A 190 -10.41 31.52 7.59
C VAL A 190 -9.78 30.46 6.69
N PHE A 191 -10.50 29.36 6.49
CA PHE A 191 -10.12 28.19 5.72
C PHE A 191 -11.13 27.94 4.59
N PRO A 192 -10.84 27.08 3.59
CA PRO A 192 -11.88 26.50 2.75
C PRO A 192 -12.98 25.85 3.59
N TRP A 193 -14.19 25.77 3.05
CA TRP A 193 -15.25 24.96 3.62
C TRP A 193 -15.27 23.59 2.95
N GLU A 194 -14.97 22.54 3.70
CA GLU A 194 -14.91 21.16 3.21
C GLU A 194 -16.26 20.46 3.43
N GLU A 195 -17.02 20.26 2.34
CA GLU A 195 -18.42 19.82 2.39
C GLU A 195 -18.64 18.41 2.97
N ASN A 196 -17.64 17.52 2.88
CA ASN A 196 -17.71 16.14 3.39
C ASN A 196 -17.34 16.04 4.89
N GLY A 197 -17.04 17.15 5.58
CA GLY A 197 -16.82 17.17 7.02
C GLY A 197 -15.47 16.58 7.45
N ASN A 198 -15.44 15.91 8.61
CA ASN A 198 -14.24 15.25 9.13
C ASN A 198 -14.17 13.77 8.72
N LEU A 199 -12.97 13.22 8.66
CA LEU A 199 -12.70 11.87 8.15
C LEU A 199 -13.43 10.77 8.92
N LYS A 200 -13.59 10.91 10.24
CA LYS A 200 -14.34 9.94 11.06
C LYS A 200 -15.82 9.88 10.65
N ASP A 201 -16.48 11.04 10.64
CA ASP A 201 -17.91 11.10 10.35
C ASP A 201 -18.19 10.81 8.86
N PHE A 202 -17.27 11.16 7.95
CA PHE A 202 -17.30 10.73 6.55
C PHE A 202 -17.20 9.20 6.40
N ILE A 203 -16.27 8.56 7.11
CA ILE A 203 -16.12 7.09 7.13
C ILE A 203 -17.33 6.37 7.73
N ALA A 204 -18.06 7.03 8.64
CA ALA A 204 -19.31 6.53 9.20
C ALA A 204 -20.54 6.79 8.31
N SER A 205 -20.47 7.67 7.31
CA SER A 205 -21.62 8.08 6.48
C SER A 205 -22.09 7.00 5.48
N ALA A 206 -21.20 6.10 5.06
CA ALA A 206 -21.50 5.02 4.12
C ALA A 206 -20.59 3.81 4.39
N ASP A 207 -20.98 2.62 3.91
CA ASP A 207 -20.13 1.44 3.98
C ASP A 207 -19.07 1.44 2.86
N TRP A 208 -18.03 2.24 3.08
CA TRP A 208 -16.88 2.35 2.18
C TRP A 208 -16.13 1.01 2.09
N GLU A 209 -15.69 0.65 0.88
CA GLU A 209 -14.91 -0.54 0.62
C GLU A 209 -13.44 -0.33 1.00
N ILE A 210 -12.69 -1.43 1.15
CA ILE A 210 -11.28 -1.37 1.57
C ILE A 210 -10.41 -0.49 0.66
N PRO A 211 -10.54 -0.52 -0.69
CA PRO A 211 -9.75 0.38 -1.54
C PRO A 211 -10.06 1.87 -1.37
N GLU A 212 -11.29 2.24 -0.98
CA GLU A 212 -11.68 3.62 -0.68
C GLU A 212 -11.15 4.07 0.69
N ARG A 213 -11.10 3.14 1.66
CA ARG A 213 -10.50 3.37 2.99
C ARG A 213 -8.99 3.56 2.90
N ILE A 214 -8.29 2.71 2.15
CA ILE A 214 -6.83 2.79 1.97
C ILE A 214 -6.43 4.11 1.27
N TRP A 215 -7.22 4.58 0.30
CA TRP A 215 -6.99 5.88 -0.36
C TRP A 215 -6.93 7.03 0.65
N LEU A 216 -7.89 7.10 1.57
CA LEU A 216 -7.96 8.15 2.59
C LEU A 216 -6.82 8.05 3.61
N ILE A 217 -6.26 6.86 3.84
CA ILE A 217 -5.09 6.67 4.72
C ILE A 217 -3.80 7.11 4.01
N ASP A 218 -3.65 6.80 2.71
CA ASP A 218 -2.53 7.27 1.89
C ASP A 218 -2.49 8.80 1.79
N ASP A 219 -3.65 9.44 1.60
CA ASP A 219 -3.79 10.90 1.65
C ASP A 219 -3.27 11.50 2.97
N VAL A 220 -3.65 10.94 4.13
CA VAL A 220 -3.14 11.40 5.43
C VAL A 220 -1.63 11.17 5.53
N ALA A 221 -1.12 10.02 5.10
CA ALA A 221 0.31 9.72 5.14
C ALA A 221 1.14 10.67 4.26
N ARG A 222 0.65 11.05 3.06
CA ARG A 222 1.26 12.09 2.22
C ARG A 222 1.28 13.45 2.92
N GLY A 223 0.20 13.81 3.61
CA GLY A 223 0.13 15.02 4.43
C GLY A 223 1.19 15.04 5.53
N VAL A 224 1.36 13.93 6.26
CA VAL A 224 2.39 13.78 7.29
C VAL A 224 3.80 13.76 6.67
N GLU A 225 4.02 13.05 5.57
CA GLU A 225 5.30 13.04 4.83
C GLU A 225 5.71 14.46 4.42
N TYR A 226 4.77 15.26 3.88
CA TYR A 226 5.00 16.66 3.53
C TYR A 226 5.42 17.51 4.73
N LEU A 227 4.74 17.38 5.89
CA LEU A 227 5.07 18.13 7.11
C LEU A 227 6.43 17.74 7.69
N HIS A 228 6.72 16.44 7.73
CA HIS A 228 7.98 15.89 8.23
C HIS A 228 9.16 16.21 7.31
N SER A 229 8.91 16.39 6.00
CA SER A 229 9.93 16.80 5.02
C SER A 229 10.20 18.31 4.97
N ARG A 230 9.59 19.14 5.82
CA ARG A 230 9.90 20.58 5.88
C ARG A 230 11.29 20.82 6.48
N THR A 231 11.84 22.00 6.25
CA THR A 231 13.13 22.43 6.81
C THR A 231 12.97 23.76 7.56
N PRO A 232 12.98 23.78 8.91
CA PRO A 232 12.98 22.61 9.81
C PRO A 232 11.67 21.80 9.75
N PRO A 233 11.69 20.50 10.13
CA PRO A 233 10.51 19.63 10.12
C PRO A 233 9.37 20.16 11.00
N ILE A 234 8.13 19.85 10.64
CA ILE A 234 6.94 20.19 11.44
C ILE A 234 6.37 18.91 12.05
N CYS A 235 6.19 18.93 13.37
CA CYS A 235 5.39 17.97 14.13
C CYS A 235 3.95 18.52 14.22
N HIS A 236 2.94 17.68 13.99
CA HIS A 236 1.53 18.07 14.10
C HIS A 236 1.05 18.09 15.56
N GLY A 237 1.45 17.09 16.35
CA GLY A 237 1.23 17.02 17.80
C GLY A 237 -0.13 16.49 18.24
N ASP A 238 -1.21 16.80 17.51
CA ASP A 238 -2.57 16.28 17.79
C ASP A 238 -3.25 15.76 16.50
N LEU A 239 -2.56 14.84 15.81
CA LEU A 239 -3.10 14.15 14.64
C LEU A 239 -4.18 13.13 15.07
N LYS A 240 -5.39 13.26 14.53
CA LYS A 240 -6.53 12.35 14.78
C LYS A 240 -7.57 12.49 13.67
N SER A 241 -8.45 11.51 13.52
CA SER A 241 -9.52 11.47 12.51
C SER A 241 -10.42 12.71 12.46
N ILE A 242 -10.64 13.36 13.62
CA ILE A 242 -11.44 14.57 13.77
C ILE A 242 -10.68 15.81 13.26
N ASN A 243 -9.34 15.81 13.33
CA ASN A 243 -8.46 16.87 12.83
C ASN A 243 -8.01 16.61 11.38
N ILE A 244 -8.77 15.81 10.66
CA ILE A 244 -8.60 15.55 9.23
C ILE A 244 -9.96 15.78 8.58
N LEU A 245 -10.02 16.68 7.60
CA LEU A 245 -11.21 16.95 6.80
C LEU A 245 -11.22 16.09 5.54
N VAL A 246 -12.39 15.93 4.93
CA VAL A 246 -12.55 15.33 3.60
C VAL A 246 -13.07 16.41 2.66
N ASN A 247 -12.35 16.68 1.58
CA ASN A 247 -12.72 17.72 0.62
C ASN A 247 -13.81 17.25 -0.36
N GLY A 248 -14.28 18.15 -1.23
CA GLY A 248 -15.29 17.82 -2.26
C GLY A 248 -14.86 16.76 -3.29
N GLU A 249 -13.56 16.51 -3.43
CA GLU A 249 -12.96 15.48 -4.30
C GLU A 249 -12.72 14.16 -3.55
N CYS A 250 -13.23 14.03 -2.31
CA CYS A 250 -12.98 12.91 -1.39
C CYS A 250 -11.49 12.66 -1.07
N ARG A 251 -10.67 13.70 -1.09
CA ARG A 251 -9.29 13.68 -0.56
C ARG A 251 -9.29 13.97 0.94
N ALA A 252 -8.44 13.30 1.70
CA ALA A 252 -8.23 13.61 3.13
C ALA A 252 -7.22 14.76 3.31
N VAL A 253 -7.51 15.70 4.21
CA VAL A 253 -6.80 16.98 4.39
C VAL A 253 -6.54 17.26 5.87
N ILE A 254 -5.29 17.30 6.30
CA ILE A 254 -4.90 17.55 7.70
C ILE A 254 -5.22 19.02 8.08
N THR A 255 -5.80 19.22 9.26
CA THR A 255 -6.22 20.53 9.80
C THR A 255 -5.93 20.66 11.31
N ASP A 256 -6.24 21.83 11.89
CA ASP A 256 -6.07 22.17 13.32
C ASP A 256 -4.62 22.17 13.81
N PHE A 257 -3.80 23.04 13.20
CA PHE A 257 -2.37 23.23 13.50
C PHE A 257 -2.11 23.96 14.84
N GLY A 258 -3.04 23.91 15.80
CA GLY A 258 -2.92 24.57 17.11
C GLY A 258 -1.79 23.99 17.98
N SER A 259 -1.56 22.68 17.88
CA SER A 259 -0.45 21.97 18.55
C SER A 259 0.84 21.91 17.72
N ALA A 260 0.84 22.44 16.50
CA ALA A 260 1.98 22.31 15.59
C ALA A 260 3.22 23.05 16.11
N HIS A 261 4.39 22.43 15.93
CA HIS A 261 5.68 22.95 16.38
C HIS A 261 6.83 22.34 15.58
N HIS A 262 8.01 22.96 15.68
CA HIS A 262 9.26 22.33 15.27
C HIS A 262 9.82 21.51 16.44
N PRO A 263 10.06 20.19 16.30
CA PRO A 263 10.56 19.36 17.39
C PRO A 263 11.99 19.78 17.77
N ALA A 264 12.31 19.72 19.06
CA ALA A 264 13.62 20.11 19.56
C ALA A 264 14.72 19.14 19.10
N ALA A 265 15.90 19.68 18.76
CA ALA A 265 17.06 18.86 18.44
C ALA A 265 17.56 18.11 19.70
N ARG A 266 17.45 16.78 19.70
CA ARG A 266 17.97 15.93 20.78
C ARG A 266 19.51 15.99 20.81
N ASP A 267 20.07 16.60 21.85
CA ASP A 267 21.50 16.54 22.19
C ASP A 267 21.80 15.21 22.93
N PRO A 268 22.56 14.27 22.33
CA PRO A 268 22.78 12.96 22.94
C PRO A 268 23.59 12.99 24.25
N ASN A 269 24.34 14.05 24.52
CA ASN A 269 25.22 14.15 25.69
C ASN A 269 24.56 14.81 26.90
N LYS A 270 23.36 15.39 26.73
CA LYS A 270 22.73 16.21 27.76
C LYS A 270 21.73 15.40 28.58
N LYS A 271 22.22 14.73 29.63
CA LYS A 271 21.35 14.30 30.74
C LYS A 271 20.60 15.52 31.27
N ARG A 272 19.28 15.56 31.08
CA ARG A 272 18.43 16.63 31.60
C ARG A 272 18.34 16.52 33.13
N GLU A 273 18.93 17.49 33.80
CA GLU A 273 18.42 17.92 35.10
C GLU A 273 17.00 18.46 34.87
N ARG A 274 16.03 18.02 35.69
CA ARG A 274 14.71 18.63 35.69
C ARG A 274 14.85 20.06 36.20
N PRO A 275 14.35 21.10 35.50
CA PRO A 275 14.12 22.38 36.13
C PRO A 275 13.25 22.17 37.37
N ILE A 276 13.67 22.70 38.52
CA ILE A 276 12.79 22.78 39.70
C ILE A 276 11.88 23.99 39.48
N GLU A 277 10.92 23.83 38.58
CA GLU A 277 9.78 24.74 38.51
C GLU A 277 8.89 24.53 39.73
N GLU A 278 8.22 25.61 40.15
CA GLU A 278 7.24 25.59 41.22
C GLU A 278 6.08 24.63 40.88
N PRO A 279 5.29 24.15 41.86
CA PRO A 279 4.24 23.17 41.63
C PRO A 279 3.21 23.66 40.59
N GLN A 280 3.38 23.27 39.33
CA GLN A 280 2.43 23.60 38.26
C GLN A 280 1.04 23.12 38.67
N SER A 281 0.03 23.96 38.47
CA SER A 281 -1.36 23.56 38.63
C SER A 281 -1.64 22.30 37.80
N ALA A 282 -2.42 21.38 38.37
CA ALA A 282 -2.73 20.11 37.73
C ALA A 282 -3.23 20.34 36.29
N PRO A 283 -2.77 19.55 35.30
CA PRO A 283 -3.05 19.82 33.90
C PRO A 283 -4.56 19.91 33.65
N SER A 284 -4.98 20.99 32.99
CA SER A 284 -6.37 21.25 32.63
C SER A 284 -6.84 20.21 31.61
N LEU A 285 -7.51 19.18 32.13
CA LEU A 285 -8.10 18.08 31.37
C LEU A 285 -9.45 18.51 30.81
N GLU A 286 -9.53 18.74 29.50
CA GLU A 286 -10.79 19.12 28.86
C GLU A 286 -11.53 17.92 28.27
N ALA A 287 -12.75 17.72 28.74
CA ALA A 287 -13.65 16.65 28.33
C ALA A 287 -14.46 17.05 27.09
N THR A 288 -13.90 16.82 25.90
CA THR A 288 -14.64 17.00 24.64
C THR A 288 -15.63 15.85 24.47
N HIS A 289 -16.94 16.12 24.45
CA HIS A 289 -17.93 15.13 24.02
C HIS A 289 -17.94 15.05 22.50
N CYS A 290 -17.84 13.83 21.96
CA CYS A 290 -17.96 13.58 20.52
C CYS A 290 -19.37 13.02 20.23
N PRO A 291 -20.27 13.79 19.61
CA PRO A 291 -21.68 13.40 19.46
C PRO A 291 -21.88 12.14 18.62
N SER A 292 -21.09 11.95 17.55
CA SER A 292 -21.26 10.84 16.60
C SER A 292 -20.99 9.45 17.18
N THR A 293 -20.16 9.35 18.23
CA THR A 293 -19.92 8.09 18.97
C THR A 293 -20.45 8.10 20.40
N ASN A 294 -21.05 9.20 20.86
CA ASN A 294 -21.44 9.45 22.26
C ASN A 294 -20.30 9.17 23.27
N THR A 295 -19.05 9.42 22.86
CA THR A 295 -17.85 9.20 23.68
C THR A 295 -17.25 10.53 24.10
N ILE A 296 -16.87 10.64 25.37
CA ILE A 296 -15.98 11.70 25.82
C ILE A 296 -14.54 11.35 25.41
N THR A 297 -13.77 12.39 25.07
CA THR A 297 -12.33 12.33 24.80
C THR A 297 -11.61 13.44 25.58
N LEU A 298 -10.85 13.05 26.59
CA LEU A 298 -9.97 13.93 27.36
C LEU A 298 -8.82 14.46 26.48
N THR A 299 -8.69 15.78 26.48
CA THR A 299 -7.63 16.54 25.80
C THR A 299 -6.74 17.19 26.86
N CYS A 300 -5.43 16.96 26.76
CA CYS A 300 -4.40 17.64 27.54
C CYS A 300 -3.94 18.91 26.79
N LYS A 301 -3.02 19.70 27.39
CA LYS A 301 -2.55 21.00 26.84
C LYS A 301 -2.24 20.99 25.32
N HIS A 302 -1.74 19.87 24.79
CA HIS A 302 -1.28 19.76 23.40
C HIS A 302 -1.74 18.50 22.63
N TYR A 303 -2.46 17.55 23.24
CA TYR A 303 -2.84 16.28 22.57
C TYR A 303 -4.10 15.62 23.15
N THR A 304 -4.72 14.76 22.36
CA THR A 304 -5.89 13.94 22.74
C THR A 304 -5.46 12.56 23.26
N VAL A 305 -5.78 12.22 24.52
CA VAL A 305 -5.22 11.05 25.25
C VAL A 305 -5.34 9.71 24.52
N ARG A 306 -6.43 9.50 23.76
CA ARG A 306 -6.69 8.24 23.03
C ARG A 306 -5.77 8.00 21.82
N TRP A 307 -5.23 9.05 21.19
CA TRP A 307 -4.29 8.95 20.06
C TRP A 307 -2.84 9.23 20.49
N ALA A 308 -2.61 9.57 21.76
CA ALA A 308 -1.29 9.88 22.30
C ALA A 308 -0.34 8.67 22.29
N ALA A 309 0.94 8.91 21.99
CA ALA A 309 2.02 7.94 22.10
C ALA A 309 2.49 7.79 23.56
N PRO A 310 3.13 6.67 23.95
CA PRO A 310 3.58 6.46 25.33
C PRO A 310 4.47 7.60 25.86
N GLU A 311 5.39 8.11 25.04
CA GLU A 311 6.30 9.20 25.44
C GLU A 311 5.58 10.54 25.70
N LEU A 312 4.40 10.78 25.10
CA LEU A 312 3.58 11.96 25.41
C LEU A 312 2.94 11.88 26.81
N LEU A 313 2.67 10.67 27.29
CA LEU A 313 2.07 10.41 28.60
C LEU A 313 3.12 10.40 29.72
N GLU A 314 4.39 10.17 29.39
CA GLU A 314 5.52 10.12 30.34
C GLU A 314 6.37 11.40 30.39
N GLU A 315 6.67 12.02 29.23
CA GLU A 315 7.60 13.15 29.12
C GLU A 315 6.97 14.48 28.61
N ASP A 316 5.71 14.46 28.14
CA ASP A 316 4.99 15.60 27.50
C ASP A 316 5.69 16.17 26.24
N GLU A 317 6.67 15.46 25.68
CA GLU A 317 7.41 15.88 24.48
C GLU A 317 6.89 15.20 23.20
N SER A 318 6.18 15.98 22.37
CA SER A 318 5.77 15.55 21.04
C SER A 318 6.95 15.51 20.07
N SER A 319 6.88 14.60 19.10
CA SER A 319 7.93 14.40 18.10
C SER A 319 7.35 13.87 16.79
N LEU A 320 8.17 13.85 15.73
CA LEU A 320 7.76 13.24 14.46
C LEU A 320 7.32 11.77 14.67
N ALA A 321 7.94 11.05 15.61
CA ALA A 321 7.57 9.67 15.95
C ALA A 321 6.20 9.56 16.67
N SER A 322 5.74 10.60 17.38
CA SER A 322 4.39 10.60 17.97
C SER A 322 3.30 10.85 16.92
N ASP A 323 3.58 11.65 15.88
CA ASP A 323 2.68 11.76 14.72
C ASP A 323 2.53 10.40 14.00
N ILE A 324 3.60 9.60 13.89
CA ILE A 324 3.55 8.25 13.27
C ILE A 324 2.69 7.28 14.10
N TRP A 325 2.81 7.30 15.42
CA TRP A 325 1.93 6.53 16.30
C TRP A 325 0.45 6.90 16.10
N ALA A 326 0.17 8.21 16.01
CA ALA A 326 -1.17 8.73 15.74
C ALA A 326 -1.68 8.39 14.32
N LEU A 327 -0.81 8.39 13.31
CA LEU A 327 -1.12 7.92 11.95
C LEU A 327 -1.55 6.44 11.94
N GLY A 328 -0.90 5.60 12.74
CA GLY A 328 -1.33 4.20 12.96
C GLY A 328 -2.75 4.09 13.54
N TRP A 329 -3.12 5.00 14.44
CA TRP A 329 -4.49 5.08 14.98
C TRP A 329 -5.52 5.62 13.97
N VAL A 330 -5.16 6.61 13.15
CA VAL A 330 -6.02 7.07 12.05
C VAL A 330 -6.27 5.92 11.06
N ALA A 331 -5.24 5.17 10.69
CA ALA A 331 -5.36 4.00 9.82
C ALA A 331 -6.28 2.91 10.42
N TYR A 332 -6.11 2.60 11.71
CA TYR A 332 -6.98 1.67 12.43
C TYR A 332 -8.44 2.15 12.47
N GLU A 333 -8.69 3.43 12.77
CA GLU A 333 -10.03 4.00 12.87
C GLU A 333 -10.75 4.04 11.51
N VAL A 334 -10.05 4.45 10.44
CA VAL A 334 -10.56 4.46 9.06
C VAL A 334 -10.90 3.06 8.55
N MET A 335 -10.14 2.04 8.96
CA MET A 335 -10.41 0.65 8.57
C MET A 335 -11.47 -0.04 9.43
N THR A 336 -11.53 0.24 10.73
CA THR A 336 -12.40 -0.49 11.67
C THR A 336 -13.72 0.22 12.02
N ASN A 337 -13.83 1.53 11.75
CA ASN A 337 -14.85 2.45 12.29
C ASN A 337 -14.78 2.66 13.82
N TYR A 338 -13.77 2.13 14.52
CA TYR A 338 -13.64 2.28 15.98
C TYR A 338 -12.54 3.27 16.36
N ILE A 339 -12.88 4.19 17.27
CA ILE A 339 -11.89 5.05 17.94
C ILE A 339 -10.90 4.20 18.77
N PRO A 340 -9.70 4.71 19.07
CA PRO A 340 -8.73 4.02 19.91
C PRO A 340 -9.33 3.64 21.28
N PHE A 341 -9.19 2.36 21.65
CA PHE A 341 -9.68 1.79 22.92
C PHE A 341 -11.17 2.04 23.19
N HIS A 342 -12.03 1.89 22.17
CA HIS A 342 -13.49 2.05 22.28
C HIS A 342 -14.13 1.18 23.38
N ASP A 343 -13.49 0.07 23.75
CA ASP A 343 -13.88 -0.87 24.81
C ASP A 343 -13.56 -0.36 26.24
N VAL A 344 -12.81 0.75 26.38
CA VAL A 344 -12.21 1.20 27.64
C VAL A 344 -12.60 2.65 28.01
N LYS A 345 -12.92 2.85 29.30
CA LYS A 345 -13.07 4.18 29.92
C LYS A 345 -11.71 4.86 30.11
N GLU A 346 -11.64 6.14 29.81
CA GLU A 346 -10.40 6.91 29.60
C GLU A 346 -9.33 6.78 30.72
N PRO A 347 -9.65 6.73 32.03
CA PRO A 347 -8.63 6.53 33.07
C PRO A 347 -7.84 5.20 32.96
N LYS A 348 -8.37 4.21 32.23
CA LYS A 348 -7.70 2.93 31.93
C LYS A 348 -7.02 2.90 30.55
N VAL A 349 -7.21 3.93 29.72
CA VAL A 349 -6.56 4.03 28.40
C VAL A 349 -5.08 4.33 28.56
N ILE A 350 -4.72 5.25 29.47
CA ILE A 350 -3.33 5.58 29.81
C ILE A 350 -2.56 4.32 30.26
N ASP A 351 -3.16 3.54 31.17
CA ASP A 351 -2.58 2.28 31.69
C ASP A 351 -2.32 1.25 30.58
N ARG A 352 -3.22 1.15 29.58
CA ARG A 352 -3.01 0.29 28.40
C ARG A 352 -1.89 0.81 27.48
N ILE A 353 -1.87 2.11 27.17
CA ILE A 353 -0.87 2.71 26.26
C ILE A 353 0.54 2.53 26.82
N VAL A 354 0.76 2.85 28.10
CA VAL A 354 2.06 2.76 28.78
C VAL A 354 2.56 1.31 28.85
N ARG A 355 1.67 0.33 28.99
CA ARG A 355 2.03 -1.11 28.99
C ARG A 355 2.29 -1.69 27.59
N GLY A 356 1.83 -1.02 26.53
CA GLY A 356 1.73 -1.60 25.20
C GLY A 356 0.59 -2.63 25.05
N ASP A 357 -0.42 -2.59 25.92
CA ASP A 357 -1.61 -3.46 25.88
C ASP A 357 -2.61 -2.98 24.80
N LEU A 358 -2.17 -3.06 23.54
CA LEU A 358 -2.88 -2.55 22.37
C LEU A 358 -3.91 -3.57 21.80
N PRO A 359 -4.98 -3.10 21.12
CA PRO A 359 -5.94 -3.98 20.47
C PRO A 359 -5.29 -4.76 19.32
N SER A 360 -5.66 -6.03 19.16
CA SER A 360 -5.19 -6.88 18.06
C SER A 360 -5.69 -6.35 16.71
N VAL A 361 -4.74 -5.88 15.89
CA VAL A 361 -5.00 -5.34 14.54
C VAL A 361 -5.58 -6.40 13.62
N SER A 362 -5.17 -7.67 13.77
CA SER A 362 -5.58 -8.79 12.93
C SER A 362 -6.91 -9.45 13.34
N ASN A 363 -7.71 -8.82 14.22
CA ASN A 363 -9.02 -9.34 14.64
C ASN A 363 -10.22 -8.72 13.88
N ASP A 364 -10.04 -7.57 13.21
CA ASP A 364 -11.07 -7.00 12.31
C ASP A 364 -10.95 -7.63 10.91
N THR A 365 -12.08 -7.96 10.30
CA THR A 365 -12.14 -8.65 9.01
C THR A 365 -11.57 -7.82 7.87
N ARG A 366 -11.78 -6.50 7.84
CA ARG A 366 -11.22 -5.60 6.81
C ARG A 366 -9.71 -5.44 6.98
N MET A 367 -9.24 -5.40 8.23
CA MET A 367 -7.80 -5.39 8.51
C MET A 367 -7.12 -6.71 8.06
N MET A 368 -7.71 -7.88 8.35
CA MET A 368 -7.21 -9.17 7.86
C MET A 368 -7.07 -9.22 6.33
N LEU A 369 -8.02 -8.61 5.60
CA LEU A 369 -7.98 -8.55 4.13
C LEU A 369 -6.80 -7.69 3.58
N MET A 370 -6.15 -6.87 4.43
CA MET A 370 -4.96 -6.09 4.10
C MET A 370 -3.83 -6.28 5.11
N GLN A 371 -3.27 -7.50 5.17
CA GLN A 371 -2.15 -7.87 6.06
C GLN A 371 -0.93 -6.93 5.96
N ALA A 372 -0.69 -6.27 4.82
CA ALA A 372 0.37 -5.28 4.67
C ALA A 372 0.10 -4.02 5.53
N LEU A 373 -1.15 -3.54 5.58
CA LEU A 373 -1.56 -2.43 6.43
C LEU A 373 -1.55 -2.83 7.92
N CYS A 374 -1.92 -4.08 8.24
CA CYS A 374 -1.73 -4.62 9.59
C CYS A 374 -0.27 -4.55 10.05
N SER A 375 0.67 -4.89 9.15
CA SER A 375 2.10 -4.82 9.46
C SER A 375 2.57 -3.37 9.64
N LEU A 376 2.12 -2.44 8.79
CA LEU A 376 2.45 -1.02 8.92
C LEU A 376 1.94 -0.43 10.23
N VAL A 377 0.66 -0.63 10.57
CA VAL A 377 0.07 -0.14 11.84
C VAL A 377 0.81 -0.72 13.06
N GLY A 378 1.18 -2.01 13.02
CA GLY A 378 2.00 -2.63 14.06
C GLY A 378 3.43 -2.05 14.19
N GLN A 379 4.01 -1.51 13.12
CA GLN A 379 5.29 -0.81 13.15
C GLN A 379 5.13 0.63 13.68
N CYS A 380 4.08 1.34 13.28
CA CYS A 380 3.73 2.66 13.82
C CYS A 380 3.50 2.63 15.33
N TRP A 381 2.96 1.53 15.86
CA TRP A 381 2.71 1.31 17.28
C TRP A 381 3.89 0.68 18.06
N SER A 382 5.12 0.83 17.58
CA SER A 382 6.29 0.48 18.42
C SER A 382 6.35 1.39 19.65
N VAL A 383 6.42 0.80 20.85
CA VAL A 383 6.55 1.58 22.11
C VAL A 383 7.82 2.45 22.05
N ASP A 384 8.93 1.90 21.53
CA ASP A 384 10.18 2.63 21.28
C ASP A 384 10.03 3.57 20.07
N PRO A 385 10.09 4.91 20.26
CA PRO A 385 9.91 5.87 19.16
C PRO A 385 10.99 5.77 18.08
N SER A 386 12.18 5.22 18.39
CA SER A 386 13.28 5.06 17.43
C SER A 386 13.11 3.88 16.47
N LYS A 387 12.13 3.00 16.74
CA LYS A 387 11.78 1.84 15.91
C LYS A 387 10.54 2.06 15.03
N ARG A 388 9.88 3.22 15.14
CA ARG A 388 8.75 3.58 14.28
C ARG A 388 9.27 3.99 12.89
N PRO A 389 8.56 3.64 11.80
CA PRO A 389 8.93 4.05 10.43
C PRO A 389 8.85 5.57 10.27
N ALA A 390 9.58 6.15 9.30
CA ALA A 390 9.34 7.54 8.92
C ALA A 390 8.04 7.66 8.11
N ALA A 391 7.45 8.85 8.03
CA ALA A 391 6.22 9.09 7.26
C ALA A 391 6.36 8.68 5.78
N LYS A 392 7.54 8.92 5.20
CA LYS A 392 7.92 8.45 3.87
C LYS A 392 7.86 6.92 3.73
N ASP A 393 8.39 6.19 4.71
CA ASP A 393 8.39 4.72 4.71
C ASP A 393 6.97 4.16 4.87
N CYS A 394 6.10 4.89 5.59
CA CYS A 394 4.67 4.57 5.72
C CYS A 394 3.95 4.68 4.36
N ARG A 395 4.17 5.77 3.62
CA ARG A 395 3.61 5.99 2.29
C ARG A 395 4.17 5.00 1.27
N GLU A 396 5.48 4.72 1.31
CA GLU A 396 6.11 3.68 0.46
C GLU A 396 5.57 2.27 0.74
N SER A 397 5.19 1.99 1.99
CA SER A 397 4.53 0.73 2.36
C SER A 397 3.08 0.61 1.84
N MET A 398 2.44 1.71 1.45
CA MET A 398 1.07 1.75 0.93
C MET A 398 0.97 1.85 -0.59
N GLU A 399 2.04 2.26 -1.28
CA GLU A 399 2.07 2.52 -2.73
C GLU A 399 1.62 1.34 -3.61
N TRP A 400 1.84 0.09 -3.15
CA TRP A 400 1.39 -1.13 -3.83
C TRP A 400 0.00 -1.65 -3.41
N MET A 401 -0.67 -1.00 -2.45
CA MET A 401 -1.97 -1.45 -1.95
C MET A 401 -3.10 -1.08 -2.92
N PRO A 402 -4.15 -1.92 -3.08
CA PRO A 402 -5.29 -1.59 -3.93
C PRO A 402 -6.06 -0.42 -3.33
N MET A 403 -5.96 0.75 -3.96
CA MET A 403 -6.71 1.96 -3.58
C MET A 403 -7.43 2.61 -4.78
N ILE A 404 -8.48 3.37 -4.48
CA ILE A 404 -9.27 4.21 -5.39
C ILE A 404 -9.97 5.32 -4.59
N ALA A 405 -10.18 6.51 -5.16
CA ALA A 405 -10.90 7.58 -4.48
C ALA A 405 -12.36 7.15 -4.13
N PRO A 406 -12.88 7.49 -2.93
CA PRO A 406 -14.30 7.33 -2.60
C PRO A 406 -15.18 8.10 -3.61
N ASN A 407 -16.28 7.48 -4.07
CA ASN A 407 -17.21 8.16 -4.98
C ASN A 407 -18.17 9.10 -4.19
N PRO A 408 -18.16 10.43 -4.41
CA PRO A 408 -19.01 11.38 -3.67
C PRO A 408 -20.52 11.11 -3.78
N ILE A 409 -20.98 10.48 -4.87
CA ILE A 409 -22.41 10.17 -5.08
C ILE A 409 -22.94 9.24 -3.97
N ARG A 410 -22.06 8.39 -3.40
CA ARG A 410 -22.43 7.43 -2.34
C ARG A 410 -22.84 8.06 -1.01
N THR A 411 -22.59 9.35 -0.79
CA THR A 411 -23.07 10.08 0.41
C THR A 411 -24.39 10.82 0.18
N GLN A 412 -24.90 10.89 -1.06
CA GLN A 412 -26.02 11.75 -1.44
C GLN A 412 -27.35 10.98 -1.59
N ASP A 413 -27.32 9.77 -2.15
CA ASP A 413 -28.52 8.96 -2.39
C ASP A 413 -28.73 7.86 -1.33
N ALA A 414 -29.64 8.12 -0.37
CA ALA A 414 -30.04 7.15 0.66
C ALA A 414 -30.99 6.04 0.14
N THR A 415 -31.35 6.04 -1.13
CA THR A 415 -32.47 5.24 -1.70
C THR A 415 -32.04 4.06 -2.58
N GLY A 416 -31.09 3.25 -2.10
CA GLY A 416 -30.88 1.87 -2.55
C GLY A 416 -30.11 1.67 -3.86
N PHE A 417 -29.11 0.78 -3.82
CA PHE A 417 -28.25 0.39 -4.96
C PHE A 417 -27.55 1.57 -5.68
N VAL A 418 -26.63 2.24 -4.97
CA VAL A 418 -25.53 2.95 -5.63
C VAL A 418 -24.49 1.90 -6.05
N ASP A 419 -24.36 1.67 -7.35
CA ASP A 419 -23.55 0.57 -7.88
C ASP A 419 -22.04 0.78 -7.67
N ARG A 420 -21.29 -0.30 -7.48
CA ARG A 420 -19.83 -0.20 -7.33
C ARG A 420 -19.22 0.13 -8.70
N SER A 421 -18.30 1.09 -8.74
CA SER A 421 -17.62 1.39 -10.01
C SER A 421 -16.84 0.15 -10.50
N ALA A 422 -16.80 -0.05 -11.82
CA ALA A 422 -16.08 -1.17 -12.41
C ALA A 422 -14.60 -1.21 -11.99
N GLU A 423 -13.99 -0.06 -11.74
CA GLU A 423 -12.62 0.04 -11.23
C GLU A 423 -12.50 -0.40 -9.77
N LEU A 424 -13.43 -0.01 -8.89
CA LEU A 424 -13.50 -0.51 -7.51
C LEU A 424 -13.71 -2.03 -7.47
N LEU A 425 -14.60 -2.55 -8.32
CA LEU A 425 -14.83 -3.99 -8.49
C LEU A 425 -13.55 -4.73 -8.95
N MET A 426 -12.79 -4.17 -9.90
CA MET A 426 -11.48 -4.74 -10.28
C MET A 426 -10.46 -4.72 -9.12
N LYS A 427 -10.43 -3.66 -8.29
CA LYS A 427 -9.55 -3.58 -7.11
C LYS A 427 -9.92 -4.61 -6.05
N LEU A 428 -11.22 -4.83 -5.80
CA LEU A 428 -11.74 -5.87 -4.92
C LEU A 428 -11.41 -7.27 -5.45
N GLY A 429 -11.68 -7.54 -6.73
CA GLY A 429 -11.35 -8.82 -7.38
C GLY A 429 -9.87 -9.18 -7.24
N TYR A 430 -8.98 -8.21 -7.44
CA TYR A 430 -7.54 -8.37 -7.22
C TYR A 430 -7.19 -8.65 -5.76
N MET A 431 -7.78 -7.93 -4.80
CA MET A 431 -7.54 -8.13 -3.37
C MET A 431 -7.89 -9.55 -2.91
N TYR A 432 -9.09 -10.04 -3.24
CA TYR A 432 -9.51 -11.42 -2.91
C TYR A 432 -8.68 -12.46 -3.68
N GLY A 433 -8.34 -12.20 -4.95
CA GLY A 433 -7.48 -13.06 -5.75
C GLY A 433 -6.07 -13.23 -5.16
N ARG A 434 -5.50 -12.15 -4.60
CA ARG A 434 -4.19 -12.18 -3.91
C ARG A 434 -4.20 -12.99 -2.61
N GLN A 435 -5.38 -13.24 -2.02
CA GLN A 435 -5.57 -14.08 -0.83
C GLN A 435 -5.91 -15.54 -1.17
N SER A 436 -6.04 -15.88 -2.46
CA SER A 436 -6.61 -17.15 -2.96
C SER A 436 -8.10 -17.35 -2.69
N ASP A 437 -8.85 -16.30 -2.33
CA ASP A 437 -10.32 -16.32 -2.33
C ASP A 437 -10.84 -16.14 -3.76
N TYR A 438 -10.65 -17.20 -4.54
CA TYR A 438 -11.06 -17.26 -5.93
C TYR A 438 -12.58 -17.12 -6.14
N PRO A 439 -13.48 -17.62 -5.26
CA PRO A 439 -14.91 -17.34 -5.36
C PRO A 439 -15.26 -15.85 -5.31
N ASN A 440 -14.75 -15.10 -4.32
CA ASN A 440 -15.01 -13.65 -4.26
C ASN A 440 -14.28 -12.88 -5.37
N ALA A 441 -13.06 -13.31 -5.75
CA ALA A 441 -12.35 -12.72 -6.88
C ALA A 441 -13.15 -12.82 -8.19
N SER A 442 -13.62 -14.03 -8.54
CA SER A 442 -14.45 -14.26 -9.73
C SER A 442 -15.77 -13.49 -9.68
N LYS A 443 -16.40 -13.37 -8.51
CA LYS A 443 -17.61 -12.55 -8.32
C LYS A 443 -17.36 -11.09 -8.70
N TYR A 444 -16.39 -10.42 -8.07
CA TYR A 444 -16.17 -8.99 -8.32
C TYR A 444 -15.66 -8.71 -9.74
N TYR A 445 -14.87 -9.61 -10.34
CA TYR A 445 -14.50 -9.46 -11.75
C TYR A 445 -15.66 -9.71 -12.73
N ALA A 446 -16.63 -10.57 -12.39
CA ALA A 446 -17.85 -10.75 -13.19
C ALA A 446 -18.80 -9.55 -13.06
N GLU A 447 -18.93 -8.97 -11.87
CA GLU A 447 -19.64 -7.69 -11.64
C GLU A 447 -18.98 -6.56 -12.46
N ALA A 448 -17.64 -6.42 -12.40
CA ALA A 448 -16.89 -5.44 -13.19
C ALA A 448 -17.09 -5.63 -14.71
N LEU A 449 -17.11 -6.87 -15.18
CA LEU A 449 -17.36 -7.21 -16.58
C LEU A 449 -18.75 -6.75 -17.04
N GLY A 450 -19.78 -6.91 -16.20
CA GLY A 450 -21.13 -6.40 -16.47
C GLY A 450 -21.13 -4.88 -16.66
N VAL A 451 -20.64 -4.14 -15.67
CA VAL A 451 -20.58 -2.67 -15.72
C VAL A 451 -19.74 -2.17 -16.90
N TYR A 452 -18.63 -2.82 -17.25
CA TYR A 452 -17.85 -2.45 -18.43
C TYR A 452 -18.54 -2.78 -19.77
N ILE A 453 -19.45 -3.76 -19.83
CA ILE A 453 -20.29 -4.02 -21.00
C ILE A 453 -21.33 -2.91 -21.15
N GLU A 454 -21.99 -2.50 -20.08
CA GLU A 454 -23.01 -1.45 -20.07
C GLU A 454 -22.43 -0.07 -20.41
N LEU A 455 -21.25 0.26 -19.85
CA LEU A 455 -20.48 1.46 -20.21
C LEU A 455 -19.81 1.39 -21.59
N ALA A 456 -20.02 0.31 -22.35
CA ALA A 456 -19.37 0.00 -23.64
C ALA A 456 -17.82 0.08 -23.62
N ASN A 457 -17.20 0.01 -22.44
CA ASN A 457 -15.76 0.17 -22.25
C ASN A 457 -15.03 -1.13 -22.62
N ARG A 458 -14.70 -1.26 -23.91
CA ARG A 458 -14.02 -2.43 -24.47
C ARG A 458 -12.70 -2.78 -23.76
N LYS A 459 -11.91 -1.80 -23.32
CA LYS A 459 -10.66 -2.06 -22.58
C LYS A 459 -10.92 -2.60 -21.18
N GLY A 460 -11.86 -2.00 -20.45
CA GLY A 460 -12.33 -2.52 -19.17
C GLY A 460 -12.86 -3.95 -19.27
N LYS A 461 -13.71 -4.22 -20.28
CA LYS A 461 -14.20 -5.57 -20.60
C LYS A 461 -13.04 -6.55 -20.83
N ALA A 462 -12.07 -6.20 -21.67
CA ALA A 462 -10.93 -7.09 -21.96
C ALA A 462 -10.07 -7.37 -20.71
N ASN A 463 -9.87 -6.36 -19.86
CA ASN A 463 -9.18 -6.52 -18.58
C ASN A 463 -9.94 -7.47 -17.63
N ALA A 464 -11.26 -7.27 -17.46
CA ALA A 464 -12.08 -8.13 -16.60
C ALA A 464 -12.12 -9.59 -17.09
N LEU A 465 -12.20 -9.80 -18.41
CA LEU A 465 -12.08 -11.13 -19.02
C LEU A 465 -10.70 -11.76 -18.76
N ASN A 466 -9.60 -10.99 -18.88
CA ASN A 466 -8.26 -11.48 -18.60
C ASN A 466 -8.12 -11.93 -17.13
N GLU A 467 -8.65 -11.15 -16.19
CA GLU A 467 -8.58 -11.49 -14.77
C GLU A 467 -9.47 -12.69 -14.41
N LEU A 468 -10.68 -12.80 -14.95
CA LEU A 468 -11.50 -14.01 -14.84
C LEU A 468 -10.75 -15.24 -15.36
N ALA A 469 -10.05 -15.12 -16.49
CA ALA A 469 -9.24 -16.19 -17.04
C ALA A 469 -8.08 -16.59 -16.11
N GLN A 470 -7.43 -15.61 -15.46
CA GLN A 470 -6.40 -15.87 -14.44
C GLN A 470 -6.97 -16.62 -13.23
N ILE A 471 -8.14 -16.22 -12.70
CA ILE A 471 -8.74 -16.89 -11.54
C ILE A 471 -9.18 -18.32 -11.89
N HIS A 472 -9.85 -18.55 -13.02
CA HIS A 472 -10.22 -19.91 -13.45
C HIS A 472 -8.98 -20.79 -13.69
N ARG A 473 -7.87 -20.22 -14.21
CA ARG A 473 -6.58 -20.94 -14.33
C ARG A 473 -6.02 -21.35 -12.97
N LEU A 474 -6.08 -20.48 -11.96
CA LEU A 474 -5.63 -20.78 -10.59
C LEU A 474 -6.53 -21.82 -9.89
N GLN A 475 -7.84 -21.82 -10.20
CA GLN A 475 -8.79 -22.87 -9.80
C GLN A 475 -8.63 -24.19 -10.57
N GLN A 476 -7.71 -24.26 -11.54
CA GLN A 476 -7.52 -25.37 -12.48
C GLN A 476 -8.71 -25.67 -13.41
N ASP A 477 -9.69 -24.75 -13.49
CA ASP A 477 -10.72 -24.75 -14.52
C ASP A 477 -10.15 -24.17 -15.83
N TYR A 478 -9.28 -24.97 -16.44
CA TYR A 478 -8.71 -24.69 -17.74
C TYR A 478 -9.74 -24.66 -18.87
N SER A 479 -11.01 -25.02 -18.61
CA SER A 479 -12.07 -25.01 -19.62
C SER A 479 -12.67 -23.61 -19.79
N GLN A 480 -12.87 -22.87 -18.69
CA GLN A 480 -13.34 -21.49 -18.73
C GLN A 480 -12.16 -20.53 -18.94
N ALA A 481 -10.97 -20.81 -18.39
CA ALA A 481 -9.78 -19.99 -18.60
C ALA A 481 -9.47 -19.81 -20.09
N VAL A 482 -9.51 -20.89 -20.90
CA VAL A 482 -9.33 -20.81 -22.36
C VAL A 482 -10.35 -19.89 -23.01
N LYS A 483 -11.65 -19.99 -22.65
CA LYS A 483 -12.70 -19.13 -23.23
C LYS A 483 -12.46 -17.65 -22.90
N PHE A 484 -12.25 -17.34 -21.62
CA PHE A 484 -12.08 -15.96 -21.17
C PHE A 484 -10.81 -15.32 -21.74
N TYR A 485 -9.67 -16.03 -21.79
CA TYR A 485 -8.49 -15.54 -22.51
C TYR A 485 -8.76 -15.36 -24.01
N THR A 486 -9.49 -16.27 -24.66
CA THR A 486 -9.78 -16.17 -26.11
C THR A 486 -10.66 -14.95 -26.42
N GLU A 487 -11.64 -14.64 -25.57
CA GLU A 487 -12.45 -13.42 -25.71
C GLU A 487 -11.64 -12.16 -25.40
N ALA A 488 -10.79 -12.17 -24.36
CA ALA A 488 -9.89 -11.05 -24.05
C ALA A 488 -8.93 -10.77 -25.22
N ILE A 489 -8.26 -11.78 -25.78
CA ILE A 489 -7.38 -11.68 -26.95
C ILE A 489 -8.12 -11.07 -28.14
N LYS A 490 -9.37 -11.50 -28.39
CA LYS A 490 -10.21 -10.93 -29.45
C LYS A 490 -10.48 -9.44 -29.21
N VAL A 491 -10.99 -9.06 -28.04
CA VAL A 491 -11.33 -7.65 -27.73
C VAL A 491 -10.09 -6.76 -27.74
N TYR A 492 -8.95 -7.21 -27.16
CA TYR A 492 -7.68 -6.49 -27.23
C TYR A 492 -7.19 -6.31 -28.68
N THR A 493 -7.39 -7.30 -29.55
CA THR A 493 -7.08 -7.21 -30.99
C THR A 493 -7.99 -6.18 -31.69
N GLU A 494 -9.29 -6.19 -31.39
CA GLU A 494 -10.27 -5.24 -31.96
C GLU A 494 -10.01 -3.77 -31.57
N ILE A 495 -9.42 -3.50 -30.39
CA ILE A 495 -9.05 -2.15 -29.94
C ILE A 495 -7.58 -1.79 -30.20
N GLY A 496 -6.79 -2.70 -30.77
CA GLY A 496 -5.36 -2.50 -31.03
C GLY A 496 -4.45 -2.50 -29.79
N ASP A 497 -4.93 -2.96 -28.63
CA ASP A 497 -4.12 -3.02 -27.40
C ASP A 497 -3.14 -4.19 -27.47
N ARG A 498 -1.96 -3.91 -28.01
CA ARG A 498 -0.88 -4.87 -28.19
C ARG A 498 -0.33 -5.43 -26.87
N HIS A 499 -0.42 -4.68 -25.77
CA HIS A 499 0.09 -5.14 -24.47
C HIS A 499 -0.89 -6.14 -23.86
N GLY A 500 -2.17 -5.76 -23.73
CA GLY A 500 -3.23 -6.63 -23.19
C GLY A 500 -3.38 -7.92 -23.99
N ARG A 501 -3.29 -7.85 -25.33
CA ARG A 501 -3.25 -9.06 -26.19
C ARG A 501 -2.10 -9.99 -25.78
N ALA A 502 -0.91 -9.46 -25.53
CA ALA A 502 0.26 -10.25 -25.15
C ALA A 502 0.21 -10.74 -23.69
N ASP A 503 -0.51 -10.07 -22.78
CA ASP A 503 -0.81 -10.59 -21.43
C ASP A 503 -1.71 -11.82 -21.53
N ALA A 504 -2.84 -11.69 -22.26
CA ALA A 504 -3.81 -12.76 -22.42
C ALA A 504 -3.28 -13.96 -23.23
N LEU A 505 -2.42 -13.74 -24.25
CA LEU A 505 -1.70 -14.81 -24.95
C LEU A 505 -0.74 -15.56 -24.01
N TRP A 506 0.01 -14.86 -23.16
CA TRP A 506 0.90 -15.52 -22.19
C TRP A 506 0.11 -16.38 -21.21
N GLY A 507 -1.02 -15.86 -20.70
CA GLY A 507 -1.93 -16.60 -19.82
C GLY A 507 -2.57 -17.83 -20.51
N LEU A 508 -2.97 -17.71 -21.77
CA LEU A 508 -3.50 -18.84 -22.56
C LEU A 508 -2.44 -19.92 -22.82
N ALA A 509 -1.21 -19.52 -23.17
CA ALA A 509 -0.09 -20.45 -23.37
C ALA A 509 0.26 -21.22 -22.09
N GLU A 510 0.20 -20.54 -20.92
CA GLU A 510 0.36 -21.16 -19.61
C GLU A 510 -0.75 -22.19 -19.32
N VAL A 511 -2.02 -21.92 -19.70
CA VAL A 511 -3.10 -22.91 -19.59
C VAL A 511 -2.81 -24.16 -20.43
N HIS A 512 -2.37 -23.99 -21.69
CA HIS A 512 -1.99 -25.13 -22.54
C HIS A 512 -0.76 -25.87 -22.01
N ARG A 513 0.24 -25.18 -21.43
CA ARG A 513 1.40 -25.80 -20.77
C ARG A 513 0.96 -26.68 -19.59
N LEU A 514 0.07 -26.17 -18.73
CA LEU A 514 -0.48 -26.91 -17.59
C LEU A 514 -1.33 -28.12 -18.02
N ARG A 515 -2.07 -28.01 -19.14
CA ARG A 515 -2.78 -29.12 -19.79
C ARG A 515 -1.87 -30.13 -20.51
N LYS A 516 -0.54 -29.90 -20.53
CA LYS A 516 0.47 -30.67 -21.29
C LYS A 516 0.30 -30.61 -22.82
N GLU A 517 -0.44 -29.63 -23.33
CA GLU A 517 -0.72 -29.39 -24.75
C GLU A 517 0.42 -28.60 -25.40
N TYR A 518 1.64 -29.12 -25.24
CA TYR A 518 2.88 -28.36 -25.45
C TYR A 518 3.03 -27.73 -26.84
N SER A 519 2.51 -28.36 -27.90
CA SER A 519 2.55 -27.78 -29.26
C SER A 519 1.69 -26.53 -29.41
N GLN A 520 0.57 -26.43 -28.68
CA GLN A 520 -0.26 -25.22 -28.63
C GLN A 520 0.43 -24.13 -27.79
N ALA A 521 0.99 -24.51 -26.64
CA ALA A 521 1.75 -23.60 -25.79
C ALA A 521 2.95 -22.95 -26.53
N VAL A 522 3.74 -23.72 -27.29
CA VAL A 522 4.86 -23.19 -28.11
C VAL A 522 4.37 -22.13 -29.11
N ALA A 523 3.30 -22.42 -29.87
CA ALA A 523 2.78 -21.49 -30.86
C ALA A 523 2.34 -20.15 -30.21
N ILE A 524 1.59 -20.23 -29.11
CA ILE A 524 1.01 -19.05 -28.45
C ILE A 524 2.09 -18.25 -27.69
N TYR A 525 3.07 -18.90 -27.05
CA TYR A 525 4.23 -18.19 -26.50
C TYR A 525 5.10 -17.56 -27.60
N THR A 526 5.17 -18.13 -28.80
CA THR A 526 5.92 -17.55 -29.94
C THR A 526 5.22 -16.29 -30.46
N GLU A 527 3.90 -16.30 -30.59
CA GLU A 527 3.11 -15.10 -30.91
C GLU A 527 3.28 -14.01 -29.83
N CYS A 528 3.19 -14.39 -28.55
CA CYS A 528 3.45 -13.47 -27.45
C CYS A 528 4.88 -12.89 -27.51
N LEU A 529 5.90 -13.73 -27.72
CA LEU A 529 7.30 -13.31 -27.85
C LEU A 529 7.49 -12.29 -28.99
N GLN A 530 6.87 -12.53 -30.14
CA GLN A 530 6.88 -11.59 -31.27
C GLN A 530 6.25 -10.24 -30.87
N ILE A 531 5.03 -10.25 -30.34
CA ILE A 531 4.32 -9.01 -29.98
C ILE A 531 5.10 -8.22 -28.92
N ARG A 532 5.63 -8.89 -27.88
CA ARG A 532 6.45 -8.26 -26.83
C ARG A 532 7.73 -7.62 -27.40
N THR A 533 8.37 -8.29 -28.35
CA THR A 533 9.56 -7.77 -29.05
C THR A 533 9.21 -6.54 -29.88
N GLU A 534 8.09 -6.57 -30.63
CA GLU A 534 7.66 -5.45 -31.48
C GLU A 534 7.20 -4.22 -30.69
N ILE A 535 6.66 -4.37 -29.47
CA ILE A 535 6.33 -3.23 -28.59
C ILE A 535 7.49 -2.78 -27.68
N GLY A 536 8.66 -3.41 -27.79
CA GLY A 536 9.84 -3.09 -26.98
C GLY A 536 9.78 -3.55 -25.52
N ASP A 537 8.80 -4.36 -25.12
CA ASP A 537 8.66 -4.86 -23.76
C ASP A 537 9.67 -6.00 -23.49
N ARG A 538 10.81 -5.62 -22.90
CA ARG A 538 11.88 -6.52 -22.50
C ARG A 538 11.47 -7.45 -21.34
N TYR A 539 10.57 -7.04 -20.45
CA TYR A 539 10.13 -7.85 -19.32
C TYR A 539 9.19 -8.96 -19.79
N GLY A 540 8.17 -8.61 -20.58
CA GLY A 540 7.26 -9.58 -21.20
C GLY A 540 7.94 -10.47 -22.24
N ARG A 541 8.95 -9.96 -22.99
CA ARG A 541 9.83 -10.80 -23.83
C ARG A 541 10.52 -11.87 -23.00
N ALA A 542 11.10 -11.52 -21.85
CA ALA A 542 11.72 -12.49 -20.95
C ALA A 542 10.70 -13.48 -20.32
N ASN A 543 9.45 -13.05 -20.06
CA ASN A 543 8.36 -13.96 -19.64
C ASN A 543 8.02 -14.99 -20.74
N ALA A 544 7.95 -14.58 -22.00
CA ALA A 544 7.65 -15.47 -23.13
C ALA A 544 8.81 -16.45 -23.42
N LEU A 545 10.06 -15.98 -23.38
CA LEU A 545 11.25 -16.82 -23.50
C LEU A 545 11.32 -17.88 -22.39
N TRP A 546 11.02 -17.52 -21.15
CA TRP A 546 10.96 -18.47 -20.03
C TRP A 546 9.87 -19.54 -20.25
N GLY A 547 8.70 -19.13 -20.75
CA GLY A 547 7.60 -20.05 -21.10
C GLY A 547 7.98 -21.05 -22.19
N LEU A 548 8.59 -20.58 -23.28
CA LEU A 548 9.14 -21.46 -24.33
C LEU A 548 10.19 -22.41 -23.77
N ALA A 549 11.13 -21.91 -22.98
CA ALA A 549 12.20 -22.71 -22.39
C ALA A 549 11.66 -23.85 -21.51
N ASP A 550 10.65 -23.57 -20.68
CA ASP A 550 10.01 -24.58 -19.85
C ASP A 550 9.21 -25.62 -20.66
N VAL A 551 8.49 -25.19 -21.70
CA VAL A 551 7.77 -26.12 -22.60
C VAL A 551 8.76 -27.03 -23.33
N HIS A 552 9.87 -26.50 -23.86
CA HIS A 552 10.91 -27.33 -24.48
C HIS A 552 11.59 -28.26 -23.48
N ARG A 553 11.84 -27.80 -22.23
CA ARG A 553 12.34 -28.66 -21.14
C ARG A 553 11.40 -29.82 -20.85
N LEU A 554 10.09 -29.56 -20.74
CA LEU A 554 9.05 -30.58 -20.53
C LEU A 554 8.87 -31.53 -21.71
N ARG A 555 9.24 -31.11 -22.93
CA ARG A 555 9.34 -31.96 -24.13
C ARG A 555 10.65 -32.77 -24.22
N ASN A 556 11.60 -32.58 -23.30
CA ASN A 556 12.99 -33.09 -23.35
C ASN A 556 13.88 -32.49 -24.45
N GLU A 557 13.46 -31.36 -25.05
CA GLU A 557 14.15 -30.66 -26.14
C GLU A 557 15.22 -29.71 -25.57
N TYR A 558 16.13 -30.28 -24.76
CA TYR A 558 16.96 -29.53 -23.83
C TYR A 558 17.87 -28.47 -24.46
N SER A 559 18.32 -28.65 -25.70
CA SER A 559 19.14 -27.65 -26.40
C SER A 559 18.37 -26.37 -26.71
N GLN A 560 17.07 -26.46 -27.00
CA GLN A 560 16.19 -25.30 -27.19
C GLN A 560 15.89 -24.64 -25.84
N ALA A 561 15.64 -25.43 -24.80
CA ALA A 561 15.46 -24.93 -23.44
C ALA A 561 16.67 -24.12 -22.91
N ILE A 562 17.90 -24.62 -23.13
CA ILE A 562 19.13 -23.91 -22.74
C ILE A 562 19.24 -22.57 -23.48
N ALA A 563 18.96 -22.53 -24.79
CA ALA A 563 19.02 -21.30 -25.57
C ALA A 563 18.04 -20.23 -25.04
N PHE A 564 16.76 -20.60 -24.90
CA PHE A 564 15.72 -19.67 -24.45
C PHE A 564 15.89 -19.23 -22.97
N TYR A 565 16.31 -20.11 -22.05
CA TYR A 565 16.65 -19.69 -20.69
C TYR A 565 17.90 -18.80 -20.65
N THR A 566 18.89 -19.02 -21.53
CA THR A 566 20.09 -18.17 -21.59
C THR A 566 19.76 -16.76 -22.07
N GLU A 567 18.95 -16.63 -23.12
CA GLU A 567 18.47 -15.33 -23.60
C GLU A 567 17.60 -14.62 -22.54
N CYS A 568 16.69 -15.36 -21.88
CA CYS A 568 15.91 -14.83 -20.76
C CYS A 568 16.82 -14.31 -19.64
N ARG A 569 17.80 -15.11 -19.18
CA ARG A 569 18.77 -14.71 -18.14
C ARG A 569 19.53 -13.43 -18.53
N GLN A 570 19.95 -13.32 -19.80
CA GLN A 570 20.61 -12.13 -20.31
C GLN A 570 19.69 -10.91 -20.19
N ILE A 571 18.49 -10.94 -20.78
CA ILE A 571 17.55 -9.81 -20.77
C ILE A 571 17.20 -9.40 -19.33
N ARG A 572 16.97 -10.36 -18.43
CA ARG A 572 16.72 -10.11 -17.00
C ARG A 572 17.89 -9.37 -16.33
N THR A 573 19.12 -9.74 -16.67
CA THR A 573 20.33 -9.05 -16.19
C THR A 573 20.39 -7.62 -16.72
N GLU A 574 20.10 -7.42 -18.00
CA GLU A 574 20.14 -6.10 -18.67
C GLU A 574 19.04 -5.13 -18.23
N ILE A 575 17.93 -5.61 -17.65
CA ILE A 575 16.86 -4.79 -17.06
C ILE A 575 16.94 -4.70 -15.53
N GLY A 576 17.95 -5.30 -14.90
CA GLY A 576 18.13 -5.30 -13.44
C GLY A 576 17.18 -6.22 -12.66
N ASP A 577 16.38 -7.06 -13.32
CA ASP A 577 15.45 -7.99 -12.69
C ASP A 577 16.18 -9.20 -12.10
N ARG A 578 16.66 -9.03 -10.85
CA ARG A 578 17.35 -10.07 -10.07
C ARG A 578 16.45 -11.29 -9.82
N TYR A 579 15.15 -11.10 -9.61
CA TYR A 579 14.21 -12.19 -9.34
C TYR A 579 14.04 -13.07 -10.58
N GLY A 580 13.67 -12.48 -11.72
CA GLY A 580 13.55 -13.20 -12.99
C GLY A 580 14.88 -13.77 -13.49
N ARG A 581 16.03 -13.14 -13.16
CA ARG A 581 17.37 -13.71 -13.41
C ARG A 581 17.58 -15.00 -12.64
N ALA A 582 17.22 -15.05 -11.35
CA ALA A 582 17.28 -16.28 -10.55
C ALA A 582 16.36 -17.37 -11.13
N PHE A 583 15.13 -17.03 -11.54
CA PHE A 583 14.23 -18.00 -12.17
C PHE A 583 14.76 -18.59 -13.49
N ALA A 584 15.47 -17.80 -14.30
CA ALA A 584 16.15 -18.31 -15.50
C ALA A 584 17.37 -19.19 -15.17
N LEU A 585 18.17 -18.83 -14.15
CA LEU A 585 19.30 -19.62 -13.67
C LEU A 585 18.87 -20.99 -13.12
N CYS A 586 17.86 -21.01 -12.26
CA CYS A 586 17.32 -22.25 -11.73
C CYS A 586 16.67 -23.12 -12.84
N GLY A 587 16.14 -22.51 -13.91
CA GLY A 587 15.70 -23.22 -15.12
C GLY A 587 16.86 -23.89 -15.87
N LEU A 588 17.97 -23.18 -16.10
CA LEU A 588 19.20 -23.76 -16.67
C LEU A 588 19.74 -24.91 -15.80
N ALA A 589 19.81 -24.69 -14.48
CA ALA A 589 20.31 -25.67 -13.53
C ALA A 589 19.51 -26.99 -13.58
N GLU A 590 18.18 -26.90 -13.65
CA GLU A 590 17.29 -28.05 -13.81
C GLU A 590 17.52 -28.78 -15.14
N VAL A 591 17.70 -28.05 -16.26
CA VAL A 591 18.01 -28.67 -17.56
C VAL A 591 19.34 -29.43 -17.52
N HIS A 592 20.39 -28.83 -16.94
CA HIS A 592 21.68 -29.49 -16.78
C HIS A 592 21.62 -30.68 -15.80
N ARG A 593 20.79 -30.59 -14.74
CA ARG A 593 20.56 -31.70 -13.81
C ARG A 593 19.95 -32.92 -14.50
N VAL A 594 18.91 -32.75 -15.31
CA VAL A 594 18.29 -33.88 -16.04
C VAL A 594 19.16 -34.40 -17.19
N ARG A 595 20.01 -33.56 -17.79
CA ARG A 595 21.09 -33.97 -18.70
C ARG A 595 22.27 -34.70 -18.01
N LYS A 596 22.28 -34.77 -16.68
CA LYS A 596 23.37 -35.31 -15.82
C LYS A 596 24.68 -34.51 -15.87
N GLU A 597 24.61 -33.26 -16.32
CA GLU A 597 25.73 -32.31 -16.38
C GLU A 597 25.90 -31.61 -15.01
N TYR A 598 26.05 -32.43 -13.96
CA TYR A 598 25.87 -32.00 -12.57
C TYR A 598 26.76 -30.84 -12.13
N SER A 599 27.99 -30.72 -12.65
CA SER A 599 28.88 -29.58 -12.34
C SER A 599 28.33 -28.24 -12.85
N GLN A 600 27.62 -28.25 -13.99
CA GLN A 600 26.94 -27.05 -14.51
C GLN A 600 25.65 -26.77 -13.72
N ALA A 601 24.92 -27.81 -13.33
CA ALA A 601 23.76 -27.67 -12.46
C ALA A 601 24.11 -27.04 -11.10
N VAL A 602 25.17 -27.51 -10.42
CA VAL A 602 25.66 -26.90 -9.16
C VAL A 602 26.06 -25.45 -9.37
N ALA A 603 26.77 -25.11 -10.44
CA ALA A 603 27.17 -23.73 -10.71
C ALA A 603 25.95 -22.78 -10.85
N PHE A 604 24.97 -23.16 -11.67
CA PHE A 604 23.77 -22.34 -11.87
C PHE A 604 22.84 -22.28 -10.65
N TYR A 605 22.69 -23.38 -9.89
CA TYR A 605 21.94 -23.33 -8.63
C TYR A 605 22.66 -22.47 -7.58
N THR A 606 23.99 -22.51 -7.47
CA THR A 606 24.75 -21.64 -6.54
C THR A 606 24.57 -20.16 -6.89
N GLU A 607 24.62 -19.79 -8.18
CA GLU A 607 24.31 -18.42 -8.62
C GLU A 607 22.85 -18.03 -8.29
N CYS A 608 21.90 -18.93 -8.55
CA CYS A 608 20.48 -18.74 -8.20
C CYS A 608 20.27 -18.54 -6.68
N LEU A 609 20.95 -19.34 -5.85
CA LEU A 609 20.85 -19.34 -4.38
C LEU A 609 21.40 -18.05 -3.78
N GLN A 610 22.55 -17.58 -4.28
CA GLN A 610 23.12 -16.30 -3.86
C GLN A 610 22.12 -15.17 -4.12
N ILE A 611 21.60 -15.06 -5.35
CA ILE A 611 20.68 -13.99 -5.73
C ILE A 611 19.41 -14.01 -4.88
N GLN A 612 18.81 -15.19 -4.65
CA GLN A 612 17.61 -15.34 -3.82
C GLN A 612 17.86 -14.94 -2.36
N THR A 613 19.06 -15.23 -1.83
CA THR A 613 19.47 -14.80 -0.50
C THR A 613 19.64 -13.28 -0.44
N GLU A 614 20.26 -12.67 -1.45
CA GLU A 614 20.48 -11.22 -1.54
C GLU A 614 19.19 -10.39 -1.75
N ILE A 615 18.11 -10.99 -2.25
CA ILE A 615 16.78 -10.35 -2.41
C ILE A 615 15.77 -10.78 -1.33
N GLY A 616 16.17 -11.64 -0.39
CA GLY A 616 15.30 -12.12 0.69
C GLY A 616 14.22 -13.14 0.29
N ASP A 617 14.27 -13.71 -0.92
CA ASP A 617 13.29 -14.70 -1.37
C ASP A 617 13.52 -16.07 -0.71
N ARG A 618 12.88 -16.27 0.45
CA ARG A 618 12.87 -17.53 1.21
C ARG A 618 12.24 -18.68 0.42
N ASN A 619 11.27 -18.42 -0.45
CA ASN A 619 10.60 -19.46 -1.24
C ASN A 619 11.48 -19.95 -2.41
N GLY A 620 12.11 -19.02 -3.12
CA GLY A 620 13.15 -19.30 -4.09
C GLY A 620 14.32 -20.05 -3.46
N ARG A 621 14.93 -19.49 -2.40
CA ARG A 621 16.06 -20.09 -1.66
C ARG A 621 15.78 -21.54 -1.29
N ALA A 622 14.64 -21.84 -0.67
CA ALA A 622 14.26 -23.21 -0.33
C ALA A 622 14.13 -24.14 -1.56
N SER A 623 13.60 -23.63 -2.68
CA SER A 623 13.48 -24.39 -3.94
C SER A 623 14.85 -24.71 -4.54
N THR A 624 15.80 -23.78 -4.44
CA THR A 624 17.17 -23.92 -4.97
C THR A 624 18.05 -24.82 -4.11
N LEU A 625 17.91 -24.74 -2.78
CA LEU A 625 18.52 -25.68 -1.83
C LEU A 625 18.06 -27.11 -2.11
N GLN A 626 16.78 -27.32 -2.40
CA GLN A 626 16.26 -28.62 -2.82
C GLN A 626 16.90 -29.09 -4.14
N GLY A 627 17.04 -28.20 -5.14
CA GLY A 627 17.73 -28.51 -6.39
C GLY A 627 19.21 -28.91 -6.22
N LEU A 628 19.95 -28.22 -5.35
CA LEU A 628 21.31 -28.60 -4.95
C LEU A 628 21.33 -29.96 -4.26
N ALA A 629 20.43 -30.17 -3.28
CA ALA A 629 20.34 -31.43 -2.54
C ALA A 629 20.04 -32.62 -3.48
N ASP A 630 19.15 -32.45 -4.46
CA ASP A 630 18.87 -33.44 -5.50
C ASP A 630 20.11 -33.73 -6.36
N VAL A 631 20.92 -32.71 -6.71
CA VAL A 631 22.18 -32.92 -7.47
C VAL A 631 23.24 -33.66 -6.65
N HIS A 632 23.44 -33.29 -5.38
CA HIS A 632 24.42 -33.95 -4.51
C HIS A 632 23.98 -35.38 -4.18
N ARG A 633 22.69 -35.64 -3.97
CA ARG A 633 22.14 -36.98 -3.76
C ARG A 633 22.40 -37.91 -4.96
N VAL A 634 22.18 -37.46 -6.19
CA VAL A 634 22.48 -38.31 -7.38
C VAL A 634 23.97 -38.43 -7.70
N ARG A 635 24.84 -37.70 -6.98
CA ARG A 635 26.30 -37.88 -6.96
C ARG A 635 26.78 -38.79 -5.82
N ASN A 636 25.89 -39.19 -4.90
CA ASN A 636 26.21 -39.87 -3.62
C ASN A 636 27.09 -39.00 -2.69
N GLU A 637 26.90 -37.69 -2.74
CA GLU A 637 27.56 -36.70 -1.87
C GLU A 637 26.66 -36.40 -0.66
N ASP A 638 26.27 -37.48 0.04
CA ASP A 638 25.15 -37.51 0.98
C ASP A 638 25.21 -36.43 2.05
N SER A 639 26.38 -36.17 2.63
CA SER A 639 26.56 -35.14 3.67
C SER A 639 26.17 -33.74 3.19
N GLN A 640 26.36 -33.45 1.91
CA GLN A 640 25.93 -32.18 1.29
C GLN A 640 24.43 -32.22 0.96
N ALA A 641 23.91 -33.36 0.51
CA ALA A 641 22.48 -33.54 0.27
C ALA A 641 21.64 -33.37 1.56
N VAL A 642 22.04 -34.02 2.66
CA VAL A 642 21.39 -33.90 3.98
C VAL A 642 21.43 -32.44 4.46
N ALA A 643 22.57 -31.76 4.37
CA ALA A 643 22.68 -30.35 4.77
C ALA A 643 21.70 -29.46 4.00
N PHE A 644 21.68 -29.55 2.66
CA PHE A 644 20.81 -28.72 1.83
C PHE A 644 19.32 -29.06 1.96
N TYR A 645 18.93 -30.34 2.08
CA TYR A 645 17.53 -30.69 2.39
C TYR A 645 17.12 -30.24 3.80
N THR A 646 18.01 -30.28 4.78
CA THR A 646 17.71 -29.82 6.16
C THR A 646 17.47 -28.32 6.19
N GLU A 647 18.32 -27.52 5.54
CA GLU A 647 18.11 -26.06 5.41
C GLU A 647 16.81 -25.76 4.65
N CYS A 648 16.53 -26.49 3.56
CA CYS A 648 15.26 -26.39 2.85
C CYS A 648 14.06 -26.69 3.77
N LEU A 649 14.09 -27.80 4.52
CA LEU A 649 13.02 -28.20 5.43
C LEU A 649 12.79 -27.17 6.54
N GLN A 650 13.86 -26.58 7.10
CA GLN A 650 13.76 -25.47 8.04
C GLN A 650 13.03 -24.29 7.40
N ILE A 651 13.51 -23.76 6.27
CA ILE A 651 12.91 -22.58 5.63
C ILE A 651 11.46 -22.86 5.21
N ARG A 652 11.15 -24.05 4.67
CA ARG A 652 9.78 -24.47 4.33
C ARG A 652 8.87 -24.59 5.56
N THR A 653 9.43 -24.86 6.74
CA THR A 653 8.68 -24.88 8.01
C THR A 653 8.43 -23.47 8.51
N GLU A 654 9.45 -22.60 8.49
CA GLU A 654 9.36 -21.19 8.89
C GLU A 654 8.34 -20.38 8.06
N ILE A 655 8.19 -20.70 6.77
CA ILE A 655 7.21 -20.05 5.87
C ILE A 655 5.87 -20.83 5.75
N GLY A 656 5.67 -21.89 6.55
CA GLY A 656 4.43 -22.68 6.57
C GLY A 656 4.15 -23.53 5.32
N GLY A 657 5.10 -23.64 4.38
CA GLY A 657 4.93 -24.25 3.05
C GLY A 657 4.83 -25.79 3.08
N ARG A 658 3.68 -26.33 3.48
CA ARG A 658 3.41 -27.77 3.73
C ARG A 658 3.93 -28.71 2.63
N HIS A 659 3.55 -28.53 1.36
CA HIS A 659 4.05 -29.34 0.24
C HIS A 659 5.58 -29.29 0.14
N GLY A 660 6.21 -28.13 0.34
CA GLY A 660 7.67 -27.99 0.34
C GLY A 660 8.33 -28.79 1.47
N ARG A 661 7.71 -28.82 2.67
CA ARG A 661 8.18 -29.64 3.81
C ARG A 661 8.11 -31.13 3.47
N ALA A 662 6.99 -31.62 2.94
CA ALA A 662 6.84 -33.03 2.55
C ALA A 662 7.85 -33.45 1.46
N SER A 663 8.14 -32.57 0.50
CA SER A 663 9.14 -32.83 -0.55
C SER A 663 10.57 -32.87 0.00
N ALA A 664 10.94 -31.97 0.92
CA ALA A 664 12.24 -31.97 1.57
C ALA A 664 12.44 -33.18 2.52
N LEU A 665 11.40 -33.55 3.27
CA LEU A 665 11.37 -34.79 4.08
C LEU A 665 11.57 -36.04 3.22
N SER A 666 10.87 -36.13 2.08
CA SER A 666 11.05 -37.23 1.12
C SER A 666 12.49 -37.28 0.55
N GLY A 667 13.12 -36.11 0.36
CA GLY A 667 14.52 -35.99 -0.04
C GLY A 667 15.50 -36.54 1.02
N LEU A 668 15.33 -36.13 2.29
CA LEU A 668 16.10 -36.68 3.43
C LEU A 668 15.91 -38.19 3.54
N ALA A 669 14.66 -38.65 3.51
CA ALA A 669 14.31 -40.06 3.64
C ALA A 669 15.01 -40.94 2.60
N GLU A 670 15.08 -40.47 1.35
CA GLU A 670 15.77 -41.14 0.26
C GLU A 670 17.29 -41.19 0.47
N VAL A 671 17.93 -40.14 1.01
CA VAL A 671 19.37 -40.20 1.36
C VAL A 671 19.61 -41.22 2.47
N HIS A 672 18.82 -41.18 3.55
CA HIS A 672 18.95 -42.15 4.65
C HIS A 672 18.67 -43.59 4.21
N ARG A 673 17.75 -43.81 3.27
CA ARG A 673 17.51 -45.13 2.65
C ARG A 673 18.74 -45.63 1.89
N LEU A 674 19.38 -44.77 1.08
CA LEU A 674 20.61 -45.12 0.34
C LEU A 674 21.79 -45.39 1.30
N GLN A 675 21.88 -44.67 2.41
CA GLN A 675 22.82 -44.93 3.51
C GLN A 675 22.52 -46.17 4.34
N LYS A 676 21.37 -46.81 4.12
CA LYS A 676 20.82 -47.95 4.90
C LYS A 676 20.44 -47.62 6.34
N ASP A 677 20.32 -46.33 6.70
CA ASP A 677 19.56 -45.93 7.88
C ASP A 677 18.06 -45.97 7.56
N TYR A 678 17.56 -47.19 7.46
CA TYR A 678 16.14 -47.45 7.24
C TYR A 678 15.27 -47.03 8.43
N SER A 679 15.85 -46.62 9.57
CA SER A 679 15.09 -46.10 10.72
C SER A 679 14.72 -44.64 10.49
N GLN A 680 15.68 -43.79 10.15
CA GLN A 680 15.45 -42.38 9.81
C GLN A 680 14.67 -42.25 8.50
N ALA A 681 14.94 -43.10 7.50
CA ALA A 681 14.18 -43.12 6.25
C ALA A 681 12.68 -43.36 6.47
N MET A 682 12.31 -44.33 7.32
CA MET A 682 10.91 -44.62 7.64
C MET A 682 10.23 -43.47 8.36
N THR A 683 10.91 -42.80 9.31
CA THR A 683 10.39 -41.61 10.00
C THR A 683 10.09 -40.50 9.00
N PHE A 684 11.09 -40.08 8.21
CA PHE A 684 10.94 -38.95 7.28
C PHE A 684 9.92 -39.23 6.16
N PHE A 685 9.83 -40.46 5.64
CA PHE A 685 8.74 -40.80 4.70
C PHE A 685 7.36 -40.82 5.38
N SER A 686 7.26 -41.22 6.65
CA SER A 686 5.98 -41.21 7.40
C SER A 686 5.51 -39.78 7.69
N ASP A 687 6.42 -38.87 8.03
CA ASP A 687 6.12 -37.45 8.19
C ASP A 687 5.68 -36.81 6.87
N ALA A 688 6.38 -37.12 5.77
CA ALA A 688 6.01 -36.68 4.42
C ALA A 688 4.64 -37.22 3.99
N LEU A 689 4.35 -38.49 4.28
CA LEU A 689 3.06 -39.14 4.02
C LEU A 689 1.92 -38.48 4.81
N THR A 690 2.15 -38.17 6.08
CA THR A 690 1.19 -37.50 6.95
C THR A 690 0.87 -36.10 6.40
N ILE A 691 1.89 -35.27 6.15
CA ILE A 691 1.70 -33.91 5.61
C ILE A 691 1.02 -33.94 4.24
N SER A 692 1.36 -34.89 3.37
CA SER A 692 0.74 -35.03 2.04
C SER A 692 -0.72 -35.47 2.13
N THR A 693 -1.07 -36.30 3.13
CA THR A 693 -2.45 -36.71 3.39
C THR A 693 -3.28 -35.55 3.95
N ASP A 694 -2.73 -34.78 4.90
CA ASP A 694 -3.39 -33.61 5.50
C ASP A 694 -3.75 -32.50 4.49
N ILE A 695 -2.93 -32.33 3.44
CA ILE A 695 -3.18 -31.35 2.36
C ILE A 695 -3.94 -31.95 1.17
N GLY A 696 -4.31 -33.23 1.22
CA GLY A 696 -5.01 -33.93 0.13
C GLY A 696 -4.18 -34.21 -1.12
N ASP A 697 -2.86 -34.04 -1.07
CA ASP A 697 -1.96 -34.24 -2.22
C ASP A 697 -1.76 -35.73 -2.49
N ARG A 698 -2.59 -36.26 -3.39
CA ARG A 698 -2.57 -37.66 -3.82
C ARG A 698 -1.24 -38.06 -4.46
N TYR A 699 -0.58 -37.16 -5.17
CA TYR A 699 0.68 -37.44 -5.88
C TYR A 699 1.83 -37.63 -4.90
N TRP A 700 2.02 -36.71 -3.94
CA TRP A 700 3.07 -36.85 -2.92
C TRP A 700 2.74 -37.92 -1.89
N ARG A 701 1.45 -38.15 -1.59
CA ARG A 701 1.00 -39.31 -0.81
C ARG A 701 1.43 -40.63 -1.47
N ALA A 702 1.22 -40.80 -2.78
CA ALA A 702 1.65 -41.98 -3.51
C ALA A 702 3.19 -42.10 -3.57
N ALA A 703 3.90 -40.99 -3.76
CA ALA A 703 5.37 -40.97 -3.74
C ALA A 703 5.97 -41.37 -2.38
N ALA A 704 5.41 -40.88 -1.27
CA ALA A 704 5.84 -41.24 0.07
C ALA A 704 5.55 -42.71 0.40
N LEU A 705 4.38 -43.23 0.02
CA LEU A 705 4.06 -44.66 0.10
C LEU A 705 5.03 -45.52 -0.71
N GLN A 706 5.42 -45.07 -1.90
CA GLN A 706 6.44 -45.77 -2.69
C GLN A 706 7.81 -45.75 -1.98
N GLY A 707 8.23 -44.63 -1.39
CA GLY A 707 9.47 -44.54 -0.60
C GLY A 707 9.48 -45.47 0.62
N ILE A 708 8.35 -45.62 1.30
CA ILE A 708 8.13 -46.63 2.36
C ILE A 708 8.26 -48.04 1.78
N ALA A 709 7.64 -48.34 0.64
CA ALA A 709 7.71 -49.64 -0.01
C ALA A 709 9.12 -50.02 -0.51
N ASP A 710 9.84 -49.05 -1.09
CA ASP A 710 11.25 -49.14 -1.45
C ASP A 710 12.10 -49.44 -0.18
N THR A 711 11.84 -48.75 0.94
CA THR A 711 12.54 -48.96 2.22
C THR A 711 12.25 -50.33 2.85
N HIS A 712 11.00 -50.81 2.84
CA HIS A 712 10.68 -52.16 3.32
C HIS A 712 11.31 -53.25 2.44
N ARG A 713 11.33 -53.07 1.11
CA ARG A 713 12.02 -53.98 0.19
C ARG A 713 13.51 -54.08 0.52
N ASP A 714 14.16 -52.95 0.79
CA ASP A 714 15.61 -52.90 1.04
C ASP A 714 16.00 -53.47 2.44
N LYS A 715 15.00 -53.65 3.33
CA LYS A 715 15.07 -54.43 4.58
C LYS A 715 14.69 -55.92 4.41
N ASP A 716 14.35 -56.35 3.20
CA ASP A 716 13.76 -57.65 2.86
C ASP A 716 12.39 -57.95 3.52
N ASP A 717 11.67 -56.92 4.00
CA ASP A 717 10.29 -57.03 4.47
C ASP A 717 9.33 -56.96 3.28
N ARG A 718 9.24 -58.09 2.56
CA ARG A 718 8.50 -58.21 1.30
C ARG A 718 7.00 -58.01 1.48
N SER A 719 6.42 -58.48 2.59
CA SER A 719 4.99 -58.35 2.90
C SER A 719 4.57 -56.88 3.01
N SER A 720 5.29 -56.10 3.83
CA SER A 720 5.00 -54.67 3.98
C SER A 720 5.35 -53.87 2.72
N ALA A 721 6.39 -54.28 1.97
CA ALA A 721 6.72 -53.65 0.71
C ALA A 721 5.60 -53.80 -0.34
N ILE A 722 5.09 -55.03 -0.53
CA ILE A 722 3.95 -55.31 -1.44
C ILE A 722 2.73 -54.44 -1.07
N HIS A 723 2.38 -54.38 0.22
CA HIS A 723 1.24 -53.59 0.69
C HIS A 723 1.33 -52.10 0.31
N HIS A 724 2.46 -51.46 0.60
CA HIS A 724 2.65 -50.03 0.33
C HIS A 724 2.84 -49.73 -1.17
N TYR A 725 3.45 -50.64 -1.94
CA TYR A 725 3.47 -50.52 -3.41
C TYR A 725 2.05 -50.56 -3.99
N GLU A 726 1.18 -51.47 -3.53
CA GLU A 726 -0.19 -51.59 -4.05
C GLU A 726 -1.04 -50.36 -3.70
N GLN A 727 -0.85 -49.77 -2.52
CA GLN A 727 -1.44 -48.47 -2.17
C GLN A 727 -0.92 -47.32 -3.06
N ALA A 728 0.40 -47.26 -3.32
CA ALA A 728 0.98 -46.24 -4.19
C ALA A 728 0.48 -46.36 -5.63
N ALA A 729 0.43 -47.59 -6.17
CA ALA A 729 -0.06 -47.88 -7.52
C ALA A 729 -1.52 -47.45 -7.71
N GLU A 730 -2.42 -47.85 -6.79
CA GLU A 730 -3.84 -47.50 -6.86
C GLU A 730 -4.07 -45.98 -6.74
N ILE A 731 -3.26 -45.24 -5.96
CA ILE A 731 -3.36 -43.77 -5.92
C ILE A 731 -2.83 -43.13 -7.21
N PHE A 732 -1.72 -43.61 -7.79
CA PHE A 732 -1.23 -43.11 -9.09
C PHE A 732 -2.25 -43.33 -10.22
N LYS A 733 -2.89 -44.50 -10.23
CA LYS A 733 -4.00 -44.84 -11.12
C LYS A 733 -5.23 -43.94 -10.93
N GLN A 734 -5.60 -43.64 -9.69
CA GLN A 734 -6.70 -42.71 -9.36
C GLN A 734 -6.43 -41.25 -9.77
N ILE A 735 -5.18 -40.87 -10.04
CA ILE A 735 -4.82 -39.56 -10.64
C ILE A 735 -4.44 -39.66 -12.13
N GLY A 736 -4.56 -40.84 -12.74
CA GLY A 736 -4.27 -41.09 -14.15
C GLY A 736 -2.78 -41.09 -14.54
N ASP A 737 -1.85 -41.16 -13.58
CA ASP A 737 -0.41 -41.27 -13.86
C ASP A 737 -0.01 -42.73 -14.06
N THR A 738 -0.43 -43.31 -15.19
CA THR A 738 -0.16 -44.70 -15.58
C THR A 738 1.34 -45.00 -15.73
N HIS A 739 2.16 -43.98 -16.01
CA HIS A 739 3.62 -44.10 -16.02
C HIS A 739 4.17 -44.37 -14.61
N ARG A 740 3.64 -43.68 -13.59
CA ARG A 740 4.04 -43.90 -12.19
C ARG A 740 3.34 -45.07 -11.52
N GLU A 741 2.15 -45.47 -11.97
CA GLU A 741 1.49 -46.72 -11.57
C GLU A 741 2.35 -47.95 -11.91
N ALA A 742 3.08 -47.93 -13.04
CA ALA A 742 3.80 -49.08 -13.57
C ALA A 742 4.95 -49.57 -12.66
N TYR A 743 5.74 -48.67 -12.07
CA TYR A 743 6.85 -49.06 -11.18
C TYR A 743 6.40 -49.81 -9.91
N PRO A 744 5.54 -49.26 -9.02
CA PRO A 744 5.11 -49.96 -7.82
C PRO A 744 4.35 -51.24 -8.15
N SER A 745 3.50 -51.24 -9.19
CA SER A 745 2.80 -52.45 -9.65
C SER A 745 3.78 -53.57 -10.06
N MET A 746 4.85 -53.21 -10.79
CA MET A 746 5.91 -54.15 -11.17
C MET A 746 6.69 -54.66 -9.96
N GLN A 747 7.03 -53.81 -8.98
CA GLN A 747 7.75 -54.24 -7.78
C GLN A 747 6.90 -55.17 -6.90
N ALA A 748 5.62 -54.85 -6.69
CA ALA A 748 4.68 -55.72 -5.97
C ALA A 748 4.57 -57.09 -6.65
N ALA A 749 4.35 -57.13 -7.97
CA ALA A 749 4.27 -58.38 -8.74
C ALA A 749 5.58 -59.19 -8.71
N LYS A 750 6.74 -58.52 -8.73
CA LYS A 750 8.05 -59.16 -8.60
C LYS A 750 8.25 -59.79 -7.22
N LEU A 751 7.89 -59.08 -6.15
CA LEU A 751 8.02 -59.55 -4.77
C LEU A 751 7.07 -60.71 -4.47
N ARG A 752 5.82 -60.66 -4.94
CA ARG A 752 4.85 -61.77 -4.85
C ARG A 752 5.44 -63.07 -5.42
N ARG A 753 5.96 -63.03 -6.65
CA ARG A 753 6.60 -64.20 -7.30
C ARG A 753 7.79 -64.76 -6.52
N LEU A 754 8.60 -63.89 -5.90
CA LEU A 754 9.75 -64.31 -5.09
C LEU A 754 9.32 -64.97 -3.77
N MET A 755 8.20 -64.53 -3.18
CA MET A 755 7.60 -65.20 -2.01
C MET A 755 6.96 -66.53 -2.39
N GLU A 756 6.22 -66.59 -3.49
CA GLU A 756 5.62 -67.82 -4.03
C GLU A 756 6.69 -68.89 -4.31
N GLN A 757 7.82 -68.50 -4.92
CA GLN A 757 8.95 -69.40 -5.17
C GLN A 757 9.60 -69.92 -3.88
N MET A 758 9.78 -69.08 -2.86
CA MET A 758 10.35 -69.50 -1.57
C MET A 758 9.41 -70.32 -0.67
N VAL A 759 8.11 -70.41 -1.01
CA VAL A 759 7.16 -71.32 -0.36
C VAL A 759 7.07 -72.66 -1.10
N ALA A 760 7.62 -72.74 -2.32
CA ALA A 760 7.65 -73.93 -3.17
C ALA A 760 8.98 -74.69 -3.14
N THR A 761 9.95 -74.25 -2.33
CA THR A 761 11.30 -74.84 -2.16
C THR A 761 11.58 -75.21 -0.71
#